data_AF-A0A2K9P102-F1
#
_entry.id   AF-A0A2K9P102-F1
#
_cell.length_a   1.000
_cell.length_b   1.000
_cell.length_c   1.000
_cell.angle_alpha   90.00
_cell.angle_beta   90.00
_cell.angle_gamma   90.00
#
_symmetry.space_group_name_H-M   'P 1'
#
loop_
_entity.id
_entity.type
_entity.pdbx_description
1 polymer ?
#
loop_
_entity_poly.entity_id
_entity_poly.type
_entity_poly.pdbx_seq_one_letter_code
_entity_poly.pdbx_strand_id
1 'polypeptide(L)'
;MKNLDYQQQNFVRRLISVFLAVIICVSVMSGAVFASGNQEKTVTISLSGDEFYFAPETLTVSSDLAYQYGYENEDDGQVSILDALIAVHKILLSDGFTVNTAKDYLDINSGFITKILGVDASASSFFVNGVQPNDGVINPLYGSYTGYTADKSYLKDNDDVRIFLYQDKSFWSDVFSWFDKTNVTAAPNQEVNLNLSGYVSFFGCYPQETIEANTEAISDIKILSGTDKYDLKDTGIVTDNNGNFTLSFETPGKYFISAESYSDDFTYIVLPWCEVTVEEENAETASPSPTEAPVVVSASPLPTDVPYEETFTPAPTETSNIESASPLPTSSSVPDTVINKEIKLLMSNISSLYTETTEAWSIFDMVCGGYSSKLKNKSEAKQLIIDDAFTSQSIGTLAKDGFALKSIGTDIKKLKSSDGEVFDLIDKISSYNISDITYITDAVFAMLLYDSGDYTVNGNLTREALIEYILTSRNSDGVWGYTWEGMNYPDYDSSAMVLNALSKYYLANSAESVGIDTKTHSQIKTAVDKIVNILSEKQLSSGSLGSSNTDAMVITGLSSLGINSLNDSRFIKNGNSLISGLLSYTLEDNSGFGYIDNSELNKLATEQGFRALISYVGLDSYGAYNIYDIKPIKNSSSSGSSSGNSGGSTGGGTTSITVTVSVIGDTAHGDGKHTGSYPTWIFPVKKTVSSNDTALSVIMTVLSENGYTAKGLDSGYISSITSPSGITIGEYTNGKNSGWLYTVNEKSPSVGMDSYKLKNGDAVKLYYTDDYTLENESSAGSNGSGISSEPGIISSPDITASPEATPDKPTEESFIYSDVSKDYWAYRYIKVLSEKKILLGDNDGAFRPEAPMTRAEFVSVLSRIWNAENNIQSDEGDSLIFNDVNKSDWYFDNVNWASANGLINGFENGEFRPNNFITREDICVILDRFYEMLYGKSLGTESEMNLADEFSDYIEIDGYAKNSVKHLKEAGIINGMEGRRFAPKENAARSEVSKMTALCFFKDEFNN
;
A
#
# COMPACT_ATOMS: atom_id res chain seq x y z
N MET A 1 -28.88 -18.40 15.94
CA MET A 1 -30.30 -18.75 16.26
C MET A 1 -31.32 -18.70 15.09
N LYS A 2 -31.14 -17.91 14.02
CA LYS A 2 -32.24 -17.42 13.14
C LYS A 2 -33.05 -18.43 12.27
N ASN A 3 -32.65 -19.70 12.14
CA ASN A 3 -33.27 -20.66 11.17
C ASN A 3 -33.84 -21.98 11.75
N LEU A 4 -33.95 -22.14 13.07
CA LEU A 4 -34.34 -23.42 13.71
C LEU A 4 -35.86 -23.68 13.81
N ASP A 5 -36.26 -24.96 13.85
CA ASP A 5 -37.66 -25.39 14.01
C ASP A 5 -38.13 -25.60 15.47
N TYR A 6 -39.43 -25.88 15.62
CA TYR A 6 -40.13 -26.02 16.89
C TYR A 6 -39.60 -27.12 17.84
N GLN A 7 -38.91 -28.17 17.39
CA GLN A 7 -38.26 -29.12 18.30
C GLN A 7 -36.83 -28.73 18.65
N GLN A 8 -36.09 -28.15 17.70
CA GLN A 8 -34.70 -27.74 17.91
C GLN A 8 -34.62 -26.53 18.85
N GLN A 9 -35.48 -25.53 18.64
CA GLN A 9 -35.64 -24.40 19.56
C GLN A 9 -36.11 -24.86 20.96
N ASN A 10 -36.85 -25.97 21.08
CA ASN A 10 -37.29 -26.49 22.38
C ASN A 10 -36.16 -27.15 23.21
N PHE A 11 -35.00 -27.47 22.62
CA PHE A 11 -33.80 -27.86 23.37
C PHE A 11 -33.00 -26.64 23.84
N VAL A 12 -32.77 -25.65 22.96
CA VAL A 12 -32.22 -24.34 23.35
C VAL A 12 -33.11 -23.70 24.42
N ARG A 13 -34.44 -23.93 24.34
CA ARG A 13 -35.44 -23.53 25.33
C ARG A 13 -35.73 -24.57 26.44
N ARG A 14 -34.83 -25.54 26.63
CA ARG A 14 -34.46 -26.04 27.97
C ARG A 14 -33.37 -25.19 28.64
N LEU A 15 -33.07 -24.02 28.05
CA LEU A 15 -33.06 -22.70 28.70
C LEU A 15 -32.58 -22.74 30.15
N ILE A 16 -31.35 -22.31 30.46
CA ILE A 16 -30.92 -21.37 31.55
C ILE A 16 -31.42 -21.61 33.01
N SER A 17 -32.34 -22.55 33.24
CA SER A 17 -33.35 -22.57 34.31
C SER A 17 -33.17 -23.73 35.27
N VAL A 18 -32.24 -24.63 34.97
CA VAL A 18 -31.55 -25.42 36.00
C VAL A 18 -30.33 -24.64 36.50
N PHE A 19 -29.65 -23.86 35.66
CA PHE A 19 -28.30 -23.40 36.00
C PHE A 19 -28.22 -22.16 36.89
N LEU A 20 -29.13 -21.18 36.76
CA LEU A 20 -29.28 -20.17 37.81
C LEU A 20 -29.90 -20.76 39.10
N ALA A 21 -30.53 -21.94 39.05
CA ALA A 21 -31.15 -22.58 40.22
C ALA A 21 -30.15 -23.31 41.15
N VAL A 22 -28.89 -23.46 40.76
CA VAL A 22 -27.82 -24.08 41.59
C VAL A 22 -26.82 -23.06 42.14
N ILE A 23 -26.66 -21.90 41.49
CA ILE A 23 -25.69 -20.84 41.83
C ILE A 23 -25.79 -20.32 43.29
N ILE A 24 -26.91 -20.57 43.99
CA ILE A 24 -27.13 -20.14 45.39
C ILE A 24 -27.06 -21.32 46.40
N CYS A 25 -27.01 -22.58 45.97
CA CYS A 25 -27.34 -23.73 46.83
C CYS A 25 -26.18 -24.36 47.63
N VAL A 26 -24.91 -24.14 47.28
CA VAL A 26 -23.76 -24.66 48.07
C VAL A 26 -22.64 -23.63 48.22
N SER A 27 -22.92 -22.54 48.94
CA SER A 27 -21.88 -21.72 49.58
C SER A 27 -21.32 -22.37 50.87
N VAL A 28 -21.78 -23.58 51.23
CA VAL A 28 -21.41 -24.26 52.49
C VAL A 28 -21.37 -25.80 52.35
N MET A 29 -20.19 -26.39 52.11
CA MET A 29 -19.71 -27.56 52.87
C MET A 29 -18.22 -27.84 52.63
N SER A 30 -17.53 -28.36 53.64
CA SER A 30 -16.08 -28.18 53.78
C SER A 30 -15.25 -29.48 53.87
N GLY A 31 -14.18 -29.53 53.07
CA GLY A 31 -12.86 -30.00 53.55
C GLY A 31 -12.48 -31.47 53.38
N ALA A 32 -11.58 -31.72 52.42
CA ALA A 32 -10.59 -32.80 52.48
C ALA A 32 -9.27 -32.33 51.84
N VAL A 33 -8.14 -32.65 52.46
CA VAL A 33 -6.75 -32.31 52.04
C VAL A 33 -6.16 -33.58 51.38
N PHE A 34 -5.27 -33.61 50.39
CA PHE A 34 -4.22 -32.70 49.86
C PHE A 34 -4.21 -32.80 48.30
N ALA A 35 -3.51 -31.99 47.50
CA ALA A 35 -2.36 -31.10 47.76
C ALA A 35 -2.33 -29.88 46.80
N SER A 36 -1.45 -28.91 47.10
CA SER A 36 -0.97 -27.78 46.26
C SER A 36 -1.97 -26.86 45.54
N GLY A 37 -1.84 -25.54 45.81
CA GLY A 37 -1.82 -24.55 44.73
C GLY A 37 -3.07 -23.69 44.51
N ASN A 38 -4.22 -24.32 44.23
CA ASN A 38 -5.28 -23.71 43.43
C ASN A 38 -5.74 -22.31 43.85
N GLN A 39 -5.94 -21.44 42.86
CA GLN A 39 -6.55 -20.12 43.00
C GLN A 39 -7.96 -20.08 42.44
N GLU A 40 -8.78 -19.18 42.99
CA GLU A 40 -10.08 -18.80 42.41
C GLU A 40 -10.04 -17.34 41.95
N LYS A 41 -10.82 -17.04 40.91
CA LYS A 41 -11.01 -15.69 40.34
C LYS A 41 -12.48 -15.46 40.03
N THR A 42 -13.00 -14.28 40.36
CA THR A 42 -14.36 -13.87 39.97
C THR A 42 -14.31 -12.95 38.77
N VAL A 43 -14.88 -13.36 37.64
CA VAL A 43 -14.80 -12.68 36.33
C VAL A 43 -16.18 -12.58 35.70
N THR A 44 -16.40 -11.62 34.79
CA THR A 44 -17.62 -11.55 33.98
C THR A 44 -17.34 -12.11 32.60
N ILE A 45 -18.08 -13.13 32.16
CA ILE A 45 -17.81 -13.85 30.91
C ILE A 45 -19.02 -13.78 29.99
N SER A 46 -18.80 -13.49 28.71
CA SER A 46 -19.77 -13.56 27.61
C SER A 46 -19.22 -14.36 26.42
N LEU A 47 -20.13 -14.91 25.61
CA LEU A 47 -19.78 -15.74 24.43
C LEU A 47 -20.74 -15.48 23.25
N SER A 48 -20.23 -15.34 22.03
CA SER A 48 -21.06 -15.12 20.82
C SER A 48 -20.57 -15.83 19.55
N GLY A 49 -21.51 -16.20 18.67
CA GLY A 49 -21.30 -16.69 17.31
C GLY A 49 -22.63 -16.91 16.56
N ASP A 50 -22.59 -17.35 15.30
CA ASP A 50 -23.79 -17.46 14.43
C ASP A 50 -24.95 -18.27 15.05
N GLU A 51 -24.57 -19.39 15.70
CA GLU A 51 -25.52 -20.37 16.21
C GLU A 51 -25.93 -20.07 17.66
N PHE A 52 -24.97 -19.67 18.50
CA PHE A 52 -25.09 -19.55 19.96
C PHE A 52 -24.76 -18.16 20.50
N TYR A 53 -25.28 -17.88 21.69
CA TYR A 53 -24.97 -16.67 22.45
C TYR A 53 -25.15 -16.93 23.96
N PHE A 54 -24.23 -16.38 24.76
CA PHE A 54 -24.25 -16.36 26.23
C PHE A 54 -24.04 -14.93 26.71
N ALA A 55 -24.91 -14.48 27.61
CA ALA A 55 -24.85 -13.14 28.14
C ALA A 55 -23.67 -12.93 29.10
N PRO A 56 -23.22 -11.69 29.34
CA PRO A 56 -22.27 -11.41 30.40
C PRO A 56 -22.82 -11.86 31.76
N GLU A 57 -22.23 -12.92 32.32
CA GLU A 57 -22.53 -13.43 33.65
C GLU A 57 -21.27 -13.45 34.51
N THR A 58 -21.40 -13.06 35.77
CA THR A 58 -20.27 -13.02 36.72
C THR A 58 -20.12 -14.38 37.41
N LEU A 59 -18.98 -15.03 37.21
CA LEU A 59 -18.69 -16.40 37.62
C LEU A 59 -17.39 -16.46 38.43
N THR A 60 -17.37 -17.31 39.45
CA THR A 60 -16.12 -17.71 40.14
C THR A 60 -15.55 -18.96 39.47
N VAL A 61 -14.28 -18.90 39.07
CA VAL A 61 -13.58 -19.91 38.28
C VAL A 61 -12.32 -20.36 39.06
N SER A 62 -12.03 -21.66 39.07
CA SER A 62 -10.87 -22.28 39.74
C SER A 62 -9.76 -22.62 38.73
N SER A 63 -8.49 -22.52 39.15
CA SER A 63 -7.30 -22.69 38.30
C SER A 63 -7.01 -24.12 37.84
N ASP A 64 -7.69 -25.11 38.40
CA ASP A 64 -7.51 -26.53 38.08
C ASP A 64 -8.61 -27.09 37.16
N LEU A 65 -9.51 -26.23 36.69
CA LEU A 65 -10.79 -26.64 36.12
C LEU A 65 -10.63 -27.22 34.70
N ALA A 66 -9.71 -26.70 33.89
CA ALA A 66 -9.29 -27.27 32.62
C ALA A 66 -8.62 -28.63 32.79
N TYR A 67 -7.72 -28.75 33.77
CA TYR A 67 -6.99 -29.98 34.08
C TYR A 67 -7.94 -31.10 34.57
N GLN A 68 -8.91 -30.78 35.44
CA GLN A 68 -9.97 -31.71 35.86
C GLN A 68 -10.75 -32.31 34.67
N TYR A 69 -10.85 -31.59 33.56
CA TYR A 69 -11.57 -32.00 32.36
C TYR A 69 -10.69 -32.62 31.27
N GLY A 70 -9.40 -32.82 31.54
CA GLY A 70 -8.48 -33.54 30.66
C GLY A 70 -7.95 -32.71 29.48
N TYR A 71 -7.93 -31.38 29.62
CA TYR A 71 -7.21 -30.49 28.71
C TYR A 71 -5.79 -30.26 29.23
N GLU A 72 -4.83 -30.17 28.31
CA GLU A 72 -3.47 -29.76 28.64
C GLU A 72 -3.48 -28.24 28.87
N ASN A 73 -3.17 -27.85 30.10
CA ASN A 73 -2.92 -26.47 30.52
C ASN A 73 -1.56 -26.45 31.25
N GLU A 74 -0.89 -25.30 31.30
CA GLU A 74 0.28 -25.15 32.17
C GLU A 74 -0.19 -25.06 33.63
N ASP A 75 -0.04 -26.16 34.38
CA ASP A 75 -0.44 -26.25 35.80
C ASP A 75 0.49 -25.42 36.71
N ASP A 76 0.33 -24.10 36.63
CA ASP A 76 1.07 -23.08 37.39
C ASP A 76 0.26 -22.54 38.60
N GLY A 77 -1.02 -22.91 38.69
CA GLY A 77 -1.96 -22.47 39.72
C GLY A 77 -2.65 -21.13 39.45
N GLN A 78 -2.65 -20.62 38.22
CA GLN A 78 -3.41 -19.44 37.79
C GLN A 78 -4.69 -19.80 37.03
N VAL A 79 -5.69 -18.92 37.05
CA VAL A 79 -6.96 -19.14 36.32
C VAL A 79 -6.82 -18.64 34.88
N SER A 80 -7.12 -19.49 33.90
CA SER A 80 -7.00 -19.18 32.47
C SER A 80 -8.35 -18.89 31.77
N ILE A 81 -8.29 -18.36 30.54
CA ILE A 81 -9.43 -18.33 29.61
C ILE A 81 -9.98 -19.74 29.35
N LEU A 82 -9.14 -20.77 29.35
CA LEU A 82 -9.57 -22.16 29.20
C LEU A 82 -10.40 -22.64 30.41
N ASP A 83 -10.02 -22.28 31.64
CA ASP A 83 -10.83 -22.56 32.84
C ASP A 83 -12.19 -21.84 32.78
N ALA A 84 -12.20 -20.58 32.32
CA ALA A 84 -13.41 -19.80 32.10
C ALA A 84 -14.34 -20.44 31.06
N LEU A 85 -13.78 -20.95 29.95
CA LEU A 85 -14.51 -21.73 28.95
C LEU A 85 -15.14 -23.00 29.54
N ILE A 86 -14.40 -23.75 30.37
CA ILE A 86 -14.94 -24.94 31.05
C ILE A 86 -16.07 -24.57 32.02
N ALA A 87 -15.94 -23.46 32.75
CA ALA A 87 -17.01 -22.96 33.63
C ALA A 87 -18.29 -22.67 32.83
N VAL A 88 -18.19 -21.96 31.70
CA VAL A 88 -19.34 -21.66 30.81
C VAL A 88 -19.94 -22.93 30.19
N HIS A 89 -19.12 -23.89 29.77
CA HIS A 89 -19.62 -25.17 29.21
C HIS A 89 -20.36 -26.00 30.26
N LYS A 90 -19.85 -26.07 31.51
CA LYS A 90 -20.54 -26.72 32.63
C LYS A 90 -21.91 -26.08 32.90
N ILE A 91 -22.01 -24.75 32.78
CA ILE A 91 -23.25 -23.99 32.96
C ILE A 91 -24.26 -24.26 31.84
N LEU A 92 -23.83 -24.22 30.57
CA LEU A 92 -24.74 -24.35 29.43
C LEU A 92 -25.17 -25.79 29.14
N LEU A 93 -24.36 -26.79 29.50
CA LEU A 93 -24.57 -28.18 29.11
C LEU A 93 -24.87 -29.13 30.29
N SER A 94 -24.69 -28.67 31.54
CA SER A 94 -25.04 -29.42 32.76
C SER A 94 -24.45 -30.84 32.78
N ASP A 95 -25.24 -31.85 33.18
CA ASP A 95 -24.88 -33.28 33.20
C ASP A 95 -24.35 -33.83 31.86
N GLY A 96 -24.55 -33.11 30.74
CA GLY A 96 -24.01 -33.47 29.43
C GLY A 96 -22.52 -33.21 29.25
N PHE A 97 -21.91 -32.31 30.06
CA PHE A 97 -20.52 -31.92 29.94
C PHE A 97 -19.66 -32.54 31.05
N THR A 98 -19.05 -33.67 30.71
CA THR A 98 -18.23 -34.52 31.58
C THR A 98 -16.84 -34.70 30.97
N VAL A 99 -15.85 -35.16 31.75
CA VAL A 99 -14.49 -35.46 31.25
C VAL A 99 -14.49 -36.37 30.00
N ASN A 100 -15.47 -37.28 29.88
CA ASN A 100 -15.58 -38.19 28.73
C ASN A 100 -16.30 -37.59 27.51
N THR A 101 -17.02 -36.48 27.67
CA THR A 101 -17.81 -35.81 26.62
C THR A 101 -17.34 -34.40 26.32
N ALA A 102 -16.33 -33.88 27.04
CA ALA A 102 -15.90 -32.49 26.94
C ALA A 102 -15.45 -32.12 25.51
N LYS A 103 -14.65 -33.00 24.87
CA LYS A 103 -14.15 -32.83 23.48
C LYS A 103 -15.22 -32.91 22.39
N ASP A 104 -16.43 -33.38 22.72
CA ASP A 104 -17.57 -33.28 21.80
C ASP A 104 -18.03 -31.83 21.66
N TYR A 105 -17.86 -31.00 22.71
CA TYR A 105 -18.37 -29.62 22.77
C TYR A 105 -17.29 -28.53 22.75
N LEU A 106 -16.18 -28.70 23.47
CA LEU A 106 -15.04 -27.78 23.52
C LEU A 106 -13.79 -28.53 23.08
N ASP A 107 -13.07 -28.04 22.09
CA ASP A 107 -11.78 -28.63 21.70
C ASP A 107 -10.72 -27.55 21.50
N ILE A 108 -9.49 -27.92 21.82
CA ILE A 108 -8.33 -27.04 21.86
C ILE A 108 -7.19 -27.76 21.14
N ASN A 109 -6.53 -27.06 20.20
CA ASN A 109 -5.36 -27.56 19.48
C ASN A 109 -4.22 -26.54 19.59
N SER A 110 -3.10 -26.94 20.19
CA SER A 110 -1.94 -26.06 20.41
C SER A 110 -2.29 -24.71 21.07
N GLY A 111 -3.25 -24.71 22.00
CA GLY A 111 -3.75 -23.52 22.70
C GLY A 111 -4.84 -22.73 21.96
N PHE A 112 -5.08 -22.98 20.68
CA PHE A 112 -6.16 -22.36 19.89
C PHE A 112 -7.49 -23.09 20.10
N ILE A 113 -8.59 -22.34 20.18
CA ILE A 113 -9.93 -22.89 20.41
C ILE A 113 -10.54 -23.35 19.08
N THR A 114 -10.58 -24.66 18.86
CA THR A 114 -11.02 -25.29 17.60
C THR A 114 -12.48 -25.75 17.62
N LYS A 115 -13.16 -25.71 18.77
CA LYS A 115 -14.61 -25.97 18.88
C LYS A 115 -15.20 -25.31 20.12
N ILE A 116 -16.42 -24.79 20.04
CA ILE A 116 -17.17 -24.21 21.18
C ILE A 116 -18.63 -24.68 21.12
N LEU A 117 -19.18 -25.14 22.25
CA LEU A 117 -20.57 -25.64 22.42
C LEU A 117 -21.01 -26.71 21.41
N GLY A 118 -20.06 -27.42 20.78
CA GLY A 118 -20.31 -28.43 19.75
C GLY A 118 -20.20 -27.91 18.31
N VAL A 119 -19.96 -26.61 18.11
CA VAL A 119 -19.74 -25.97 16.80
C VAL A 119 -18.25 -25.87 16.54
N ASP A 120 -17.79 -26.37 15.40
CA ASP A 120 -16.38 -26.29 15.00
C ASP A 120 -15.98 -24.82 14.75
N ALA A 121 -14.89 -24.41 15.37
CA ALA A 121 -14.40 -23.04 15.39
C ALA A 121 -13.15 -22.91 14.51
N SER A 122 -13.35 -22.69 13.21
CA SER A 122 -12.25 -22.43 12.27
C SER A 122 -11.60 -21.05 12.43
N ALA A 123 -12.29 -20.13 13.11
CA ALA A 123 -11.78 -18.81 13.50
C ALA A 123 -12.45 -18.39 14.82
N SER A 124 -11.66 -18.15 15.85
CA SER A 124 -12.10 -17.75 17.19
C SER A 124 -11.12 -16.75 17.80
N SER A 125 -11.60 -15.92 18.73
CA SER A 125 -10.76 -15.03 19.53
C SER A 125 -11.43 -14.69 20.87
N PHE A 126 -10.71 -14.00 21.75
CA PHE A 126 -11.21 -13.54 23.04
C PHE A 126 -10.54 -12.24 23.47
N PHE A 127 -11.34 -11.37 24.10
CA PHE A 127 -10.89 -10.14 24.74
C PHE A 127 -10.96 -10.25 26.26
N VAL A 128 -10.01 -9.62 26.94
CA VAL A 128 -9.99 -9.39 28.39
C VAL A 128 -9.87 -7.89 28.62
N ASN A 129 -10.86 -7.28 29.27
CA ASN A 129 -10.95 -5.83 29.53
C ASN A 129 -10.81 -4.94 28.28
N GLY A 130 -11.20 -5.44 27.11
CA GLY A 130 -11.08 -4.68 25.85
C GLY A 130 -9.69 -4.68 25.21
N VAL A 131 -8.84 -5.67 25.53
CA VAL A 131 -7.64 -6.00 24.74
C VAL A 131 -7.56 -7.51 24.54
N GLN A 132 -6.84 -7.99 23.51
CA GLN A 132 -6.51 -9.41 23.39
C GLN A 132 -5.29 -9.70 24.29
N PRO A 133 -5.35 -10.70 25.20
CA PRO A 133 -4.21 -11.06 26.04
C PRO A 133 -2.96 -11.33 25.21
N ASN A 134 -1.84 -10.73 25.62
CA ASN A 134 -0.58 -10.75 24.89
C ASN A 134 0.60 -10.61 25.85
N ASP A 135 1.80 -10.94 25.35
CA ASP A 135 3.05 -10.94 26.12
C ASP A 135 3.73 -9.57 26.28
N GLY A 136 3.18 -8.51 25.68
CA GLY A 136 3.81 -7.18 25.61
C GLY A 136 5.05 -7.11 24.72
N VAL A 137 5.41 -8.18 24.00
CA VAL A 137 6.54 -8.22 23.06
C VAL A 137 6.04 -7.91 21.67
N ILE A 138 6.33 -6.69 21.19
CA ILE A 138 5.96 -6.26 19.84
C ILE A 138 6.67 -7.15 18.82
N ASN A 139 5.88 -7.85 18.01
CA ASN A 139 6.36 -8.59 16.85
C ASN A 139 6.75 -7.58 15.75
N PRO A 140 8.04 -7.48 15.38
CA PRO A 140 8.52 -6.45 14.47
C PRO A 140 8.03 -6.60 13.02
N LEU A 141 7.39 -7.72 12.67
CA LEU A 141 6.77 -7.93 11.36
C LEU A 141 5.35 -7.35 11.26
N TYR A 142 4.64 -7.24 12.39
CA TYR A 142 3.21 -6.90 12.39
C TYR A 142 2.86 -5.67 13.24
N GLY A 143 3.75 -5.19 14.10
CA GLY A 143 3.50 -4.05 15.01
C GLY A 143 2.55 -4.36 16.18
N SER A 144 1.90 -5.53 16.18
CA SER A 144 1.17 -6.07 17.32
C SER A 144 2.12 -6.67 18.36
N TYR A 145 1.67 -6.80 19.60
CA TYR A 145 2.24 -7.76 20.55
C TYR A 145 1.98 -9.21 20.11
N THR A 146 2.65 -10.17 20.73
CA THR A 146 2.38 -11.59 20.48
C THR A 146 1.24 -12.07 21.38
N GLY A 147 0.11 -12.41 20.77
CA GLY A 147 -1.09 -12.87 21.50
C GLY A 147 -0.86 -14.17 22.28
N TYR A 148 -1.43 -14.27 23.47
CA TYR A 148 -1.48 -15.51 24.25
C TYR A 148 -2.60 -16.42 23.75
N THR A 149 -2.37 -17.72 23.84
CA THR A 149 -3.38 -18.76 23.61
C THR A 149 -4.32 -18.91 24.81
N ALA A 150 -5.42 -19.66 24.67
CA ALA A 150 -6.49 -19.73 25.69
C ALA A 150 -6.03 -20.39 27.02
N ASP A 151 -5.07 -21.30 26.95
CA ASP A 151 -4.35 -21.91 28.08
C ASP A 151 -3.46 -20.90 28.80
N LYS A 152 -2.79 -19.99 28.07
CA LYS A 152 -1.76 -19.08 28.62
C LYS A 152 -2.29 -17.68 28.97
N SER A 153 -3.59 -17.45 28.78
CA SER A 153 -4.26 -16.18 29.02
C SER A 153 -4.85 -16.12 30.43
N TYR A 154 -4.06 -15.64 31.39
CA TYR A 154 -4.42 -15.63 32.81
C TYR A 154 -5.32 -14.45 33.23
N LEU A 155 -6.29 -14.73 34.10
CA LEU A 155 -7.36 -13.83 34.51
C LEU A 155 -7.18 -13.28 35.94
N LYS A 156 -7.74 -12.09 36.16
CA LYS A 156 -7.75 -11.33 37.43
C LYS A 156 -9.18 -11.17 37.94
N ASP A 157 -9.32 -10.80 39.20
CA ASP A 157 -10.64 -10.54 39.78
C ASP A 157 -11.26 -9.27 39.16
N ASN A 158 -12.50 -9.41 38.68
CA ASN A 158 -13.35 -8.44 38.00
C ASN A 158 -13.05 -8.18 36.51
N ASP A 159 -12.28 -9.04 35.82
CA ASP A 159 -12.07 -8.91 34.37
C ASP A 159 -13.38 -9.11 33.56
N ASP A 160 -13.57 -8.30 32.51
CA ASP A 160 -14.58 -8.51 31.44
C ASP A 160 -13.98 -9.40 30.34
N VAL A 161 -14.51 -10.61 30.20
CA VAL A 161 -14.05 -11.64 29.26
C VAL A 161 -15.10 -11.82 28.16
N ARG A 162 -14.72 -11.54 26.91
CA ARG A 162 -15.61 -11.73 25.75
C ARG A 162 -14.97 -12.67 24.75
N ILE A 163 -15.47 -13.90 24.70
CA ILE A 163 -15.01 -14.93 23.76
C ILE A 163 -15.97 -14.94 22.56
N PHE A 164 -15.47 -15.13 21.34
CA PHE A 164 -16.34 -15.16 20.17
C PHE A 164 -15.77 -16.01 19.04
N LEU A 165 -16.68 -16.46 18.17
CA LEU A 165 -16.33 -16.93 16.83
C LEU A 165 -16.47 -15.75 15.87
N TYR A 166 -15.50 -15.59 14.98
CA TYR A 166 -15.61 -14.58 13.91
C TYR A 166 -16.79 -14.93 13.01
N GLN A 167 -17.63 -13.94 12.73
CA GLN A 167 -18.69 -14.03 11.73
C GLN A 167 -18.08 -13.84 10.33
N ASP A 168 -17.15 -12.90 10.18
CA ASP A 168 -16.25 -12.82 9.03
C ASP A 168 -15.11 -13.84 9.17
N LYS A 169 -15.28 -14.99 8.52
CA LYS A 169 -14.30 -16.08 8.48
C LYS A 169 -13.29 -15.93 7.34
N SER A 170 -13.36 -14.84 6.57
CA SER A 170 -12.48 -14.56 5.43
C SER A 170 -11.37 -13.55 5.75
N PHE A 171 -11.67 -12.49 6.52
CA PHE A 171 -10.68 -11.45 6.88
C PHE A 171 -10.57 -11.21 8.40
N TRP A 172 -11.33 -11.94 9.23
CA TRP A 172 -11.37 -11.82 10.69
C TRP A 172 -11.66 -10.38 11.17
N SER A 173 -12.52 -9.69 10.42
CA SER A 173 -12.78 -8.24 10.56
C SER A 173 -13.93 -7.86 11.51
N ASP A 174 -14.48 -8.81 12.27
CA ASP A 174 -15.46 -8.52 13.34
C ASP A 174 -14.95 -7.39 14.26
N VAL A 175 -15.76 -6.36 14.47
CA VAL A 175 -15.43 -5.20 15.29
C VAL A 175 -15.65 -5.51 16.77
N PHE A 176 -14.63 -5.38 17.61
CA PHE A 176 -14.82 -5.41 19.06
C PHE A 176 -15.54 -4.11 19.46
N SER A 177 -16.77 -4.23 19.94
CA SER A 177 -17.64 -3.08 20.20
C SER A 177 -18.06 -2.95 21.66
N TRP A 178 -18.33 -1.73 22.10
CA TRP A 178 -18.84 -1.43 23.43
C TRP A 178 -19.71 -0.18 23.42
N PHE A 179 -20.59 -0.07 24.43
CA PHE A 179 -21.27 1.18 24.73
C PHE A 179 -20.42 2.03 25.67
N ASP A 180 -20.50 3.36 25.54
CA ASP A 180 -19.80 4.32 26.41
C ASP A 180 -20.15 4.20 27.91
N LYS A 181 -21.24 3.49 28.24
CA LYS A 181 -21.68 3.15 29.60
C LYS A 181 -22.08 1.68 29.65
N THR A 182 -21.53 0.93 30.60
CA THR A 182 -21.96 -0.47 30.86
C THR A 182 -23.15 -0.55 31.82
N ASN A 183 -23.39 0.51 32.62
CA ASN A 183 -24.46 0.60 33.59
C ASN A 183 -25.02 2.03 33.61
N VAL A 184 -26.34 2.20 33.64
CA VAL A 184 -27.02 3.50 33.71
C VAL A 184 -28.22 3.44 34.67
N THR A 185 -28.41 4.47 35.49
CA THR A 185 -29.64 4.67 36.27
C THR A 185 -30.47 5.80 35.66
N ALA A 186 -31.79 5.60 35.53
CA ALA A 186 -32.71 6.57 34.93
C ALA A 186 -34.07 6.60 35.65
N ALA A 187 -34.79 7.72 35.53
CA ALA A 187 -36.20 7.82 35.91
C ALA A 187 -37.14 7.38 34.76
N PRO A 188 -38.42 7.05 35.04
CA PRO A 188 -39.41 6.72 34.02
C PRO A 188 -39.53 7.80 32.94
N ASN A 189 -39.43 7.39 31.67
CA ASN A 189 -39.43 8.25 30.48
C ASN A 189 -38.25 9.24 30.38
N GLN A 190 -37.21 9.12 31.21
CA GLN A 190 -35.96 9.85 31.03
C GLN A 190 -35.20 9.32 29.81
N GLU A 191 -34.62 10.22 29.01
CA GLU A 191 -33.74 9.88 27.90
C GLU A 191 -32.41 9.31 28.41
N VAL A 192 -32.09 8.10 27.94
CA VAL A 192 -30.82 7.40 28.12
C VAL A 192 -30.06 7.50 26.80
N ASN A 193 -29.09 8.41 26.74
CA ASN A 193 -28.21 8.59 25.60
C ASN A 193 -26.98 7.68 25.74
N LEU A 194 -26.71 6.88 24.71
CA LEU A 194 -25.57 5.97 24.63
C LEU A 194 -24.84 6.16 23.29
N ASN A 195 -23.55 5.83 23.29
CA ASN A 195 -22.72 5.79 22.10
C ASN A 195 -22.15 4.38 21.91
N LEU A 196 -22.22 3.85 20.69
CA LEU A 196 -21.57 2.62 20.25
C LEU A 196 -20.26 2.93 19.53
N SER A 197 -19.15 2.45 20.09
CA SER A 197 -17.81 2.55 19.50
C SER A 197 -17.12 1.19 19.43
N GLY A 198 -16.07 1.08 18.62
CA GLY A 198 -15.28 -0.14 18.47
C GLY A 198 -14.07 -0.01 17.56
N TYR A 199 -13.29 -1.09 17.46
CA TYR A 199 -12.17 -1.24 16.53
C TYR A 199 -12.17 -2.66 15.93
N VAL A 200 -11.58 -2.84 14.74
CA VAL A 200 -11.49 -4.15 14.07
C VAL A 200 -10.65 -5.12 14.92
N SER A 201 -11.18 -6.33 15.22
CA SER A 201 -10.65 -7.16 16.32
C SER A 201 -9.16 -7.50 16.28
N PHE A 202 -8.52 -7.55 15.11
CA PHE A 202 -7.08 -7.79 15.02
C PHE A 202 -6.23 -6.70 15.70
N PHE A 203 -6.73 -5.46 15.80
CA PHE A 203 -6.08 -4.39 16.57
C PHE A 203 -6.01 -4.71 18.08
N GLY A 204 -6.79 -5.67 18.57
CA GLY A 204 -6.80 -6.07 19.98
C GLY A 204 -5.45 -6.52 20.55
N CYS A 205 -4.53 -7.00 19.70
CA CYS A 205 -3.16 -7.36 20.10
C CYS A 205 -2.16 -6.19 20.00
N TYR A 206 -2.55 -4.97 19.61
CA TYR A 206 -1.62 -3.86 19.37
C TYR A 206 -1.39 -2.99 20.62
N PRO A 207 -0.35 -2.11 20.61
CA PRO A 207 -0.20 -1.06 21.60
C PRO A 207 -1.49 -0.25 21.82
N GLN A 208 -1.75 0.13 23.07
CA GLN A 208 -2.95 0.86 23.48
C GLN A 208 -3.18 2.14 22.65
N GLU A 209 -2.11 2.85 22.29
CA GLU A 209 -2.16 4.04 21.43
C GLU A 209 -2.65 3.73 20.00
N THR A 210 -2.35 2.54 19.47
CA THR A 210 -2.87 2.05 18.18
C THR A 210 -4.34 1.67 18.28
N ILE A 211 -4.75 1.03 19.39
CA ILE A 211 -6.16 0.70 19.66
C ILE A 211 -7.00 1.98 19.76
N GLU A 212 -6.51 2.98 20.51
CA GLU A 212 -7.16 4.30 20.63
C GLU A 212 -7.22 5.04 19.29
N ALA A 213 -6.15 5.00 18.48
CA ALA A 213 -6.11 5.63 17.16
C ALA A 213 -7.00 4.97 16.10
N ASN A 214 -7.39 3.69 16.28
CA ASN A 214 -8.28 2.94 15.38
C ASN A 214 -9.65 2.65 16.02
N THR A 215 -9.99 3.32 17.13
CA THR A 215 -11.31 3.26 17.74
C THR A 215 -12.22 4.28 17.06
N GLU A 216 -13.26 3.80 16.38
CA GLU A 216 -14.24 4.61 15.68
C GLU A 216 -15.66 4.40 16.24
N ALA A 217 -16.56 5.33 15.96
CA ALA A 217 -17.97 5.21 16.33
C ALA A 217 -18.72 4.42 15.23
N ILE A 218 -19.56 3.45 15.62
CA ILE A 218 -20.15 2.49 14.66
C ILE A 218 -21.56 2.94 14.25
N SER A 219 -21.73 3.40 13.02
CA SER A 219 -23.03 3.77 12.44
C SER A 219 -23.82 2.57 11.91
N ASP A 220 -25.11 2.78 11.65
CA ASP A 220 -25.98 1.84 10.93
C ASP A 220 -26.19 0.48 11.63
N ILE A 221 -25.89 0.37 12.93
CA ILE A 221 -26.11 -0.84 13.75
C ILE A 221 -27.47 -0.77 14.45
N LYS A 222 -28.20 -1.89 14.48
CA LYS A 222 -29.48 -1.99 15.21
C LYS A 222 -29.27 -2.08 16.71
N ILE A 223 -30.11 -1.38 17.47
CA ILE A 223 -30.15 -1.48 18.93
C ILE A 223 -31.18 -2.51 19.38
N LEU A 224 -30.75 -3.44 20.23
CA LEU A 224 -31.58 -4.46 20.85
C LEU A 224 -31.85 -4.14 22.32
N SER A 225 -33.06 -4.39 22.82
CA SER A 225 -33.41 -4.21 24.24
C SER A 225 -34.37 -5.29 24.75
N GLY A 226 -34.29 -5.62 26.04
CA GLY A 226 -35.21 -6.53 26.71
C GLY A 226 -35.02 -6.56 28.24
N THR A 227 -36.01 -7.06 28.98
CA THR A 227 -35.91 -7.23 30.44
C THR A 227 -35.25 -8.56 30.86
N ASP A 228 -34.85 -9.36 29.88
CA ASP A 228 -34.09 -10.61 30.01
C ASP A 228 -32.97 -10.56 28.96
N LYS A 229 -31.72 -10.80 29.39
CA LYS A 229 -30.54 -10.80 28.51
C LYS A 229 -30.68 -11.79 27.34
N TYR A 230 -31.47 -12.85 27.52
CA TYR A 230 -31.65 -13.94 26.55
C TYR A 230 -32.92 -13.81 25.69
N ASP A 231 -33.73 -12.76 25.88
CA ASP A 231 -34.92 -12.48 25.05
C ASP A 231 -34.99 -11.00 24.61
N LEU A 232 -33.87 -10.44 24.16
CA LEU A 232 -33.84 -9.11 23.55
C LEU A 232 -34.71 -9.00 22.29
N LYS A 233 -35.10 -7.77 21.93
CA LYS A 233 -35.92 -7.41 20.78
C LYS A 233 -35.31 -6.23 20.04
N ASP A 234 -35.45 -6.24 18.71
CA ASP A 234 -35.15 -5.09 17.84
C ASP A 234 -36.02 -3.90 18.27
N THR A 235 -35.37 -2.78 18.62
CA THR A 235 -36.05 -1.55 19.07
C THR A 235 -36.55 -0.69 17.91
N GLY A 236 -36.12 -0.98 16.68
CA GLY A 236 -36.29 -0.09 15.53
C GLY A 236 -35.38 1.14 15.55
N ILE A 237 -34.46 1.25 16.52
CA ILE A 237 -33.46 2.31 16.63
C ILE A 237 -32.15 1.81 16.00
N VAL A 238 -31.48 2.71 15.28
CA VAL A 238 -30.23 2.50 14.57
C VAL A 238 -29.24 3.58 15.01
N THR A 239 -27.95 3.25 15.11
CA THR A 239 -26.90 4.23 15.47
C THR A 239 -26.67 5.26 14.37
N ASP A 240 -26.47 6.53 14.76
CA ASP A 240 -26.15 7.61 13.82
C ASP A 240 -24.72 7.51 13.28
N ASN A 241 -24.35 8.38 12.33
CA ASN A 241 -22.99 8.48 11.75
C ASN A 241 -21.87 8.72 12.79
N ASN A 242 -22.20 8.98 14.05
CA ASN A 242 -21.28 9.20 15.15
C ASN A 242 -21.51 8.15 16.28
N GLY A 243 -22.17 7.03 15.99
CA GLY A 243 -22.45 5.92 16.92
C GLY A 243 -23.53 6.17 17.96
N ASN A 244 -24.21 7.32 17.96
CA ASN A 244 -25.14 7.70 19.02
C ASN A 244 -26.54 7.12 18.83
N PHE A 245 -27.21 6.88 19.96
CA PHE A 245 -28.63 6.55 20.01
C PHE A 245 -29.25 6.94 21.36
N THR A 246 -30.58 7.10 21.36
CA THR A 246 -31.36 7.48 22.55
C THR A 246 -32.43 6.44 22.84
N LEU A 247 -32.51 5.99 24.09
CA LEU A 247 -33.55 5.11 24.61
C LEU A 247 -34.37 5.82 25.69
N SER A 248 -35.58 5.34 25.96
CA SER A 248 -36.36 5.73 27.14
C SER A 248 -37.31 4.60 27.55
N PHE A 249 -37.60 4.48 28.84
CA PHE A 249 -38.36 3.36 29.41
C PHE A 249 -39.48 3.87 30.30
N GLU A 250 -40.73 3.50 30.01
CA GLU A 250 -41.92 3.99 30.73
C GLU A 250 -42.05 3.39 32.14
N THR A 251 -41.61 2.14 32.34
CA THR A 251 -41.82 1.39 33.59
C THR A 251 -40.51 1.17 34.37
N PRO A 252 -40.53 1.31 35.72
CA PRO A 252 -39.42 0.89 36.57
C PRO A 252 -39.06 -0.59 36.37
N GLY A 253 -37.77 -0.91 36.43
CA GLY A 253 -37.24 -2.25 36.18
C GLY A 253 -35.80 -2.24 35.67
N LYS A 254 -35.28 -3.43 35.34
CA LYS A 254 -33.99 -3.58 34.66
C LYS A 254 -34.19 -3.89 33.18
N TYR A 255 -33.40 -3.24 32.34
CA TYR A 255 -33.34 -3.44 30.90
C TYR A 255 -31.92 -3.72 30.49
N PHE A 256 -31.73 -4.70 29.61
CA PHE A 256 -30.45 -5.04 29.02
C PHE A 256 -30.43 -4.56 27.58
N ILE A 257 -29.37 -3.84 27.22
CA ILE A 257 -29.16 -3.28 25.89
C ILE A 257 -28.01 -4.01 25.23
N SER A 258 -28.17 -4.32 23.95
CA SER A 258 -27.12 -4.83 23.07
C SER A 258 -27.33 -4.28 21.65
N ALA A 259 -26.56 -4.77 20.69
CA ALA A 259 -26.64 -4.33 19.31
C ALA A 259 -26.48 -5.53 18.35
N GLU A 260 -27.06 -5.45 17.15
CA GLU A 260 -26.89 -6.45 16.10
C GLU A 260 -26.67 -5.76 14.75
N SER A 261 -25.70 -6.24 13.97
CA SER A 261 -25.50 -5.84 12.59
C SER A 261 -26.74 -6.15 11.74
N TYR A 262 -26.97 -5.38 10.68
CA TYR A 262 -27.88 -5.84 9.63
C TYR A 262 -27.33 -7.14 9.02
N SER A 263 -28.22 -8.06 8.61
CA SER A 263 -27.88 -9.38 8.03
C SER A 263 -27.21 -9.33 6.65
N ASP A 264 -26.69 -8.16 6.28
CA ASP A 264 -26.59 -7.70 4.92
C ASP A 264 -25.42 -6.72 4.70
N ASP A 265 -25.09 -5.91 5.70
CA ASP A 265 -23.96 -4.97 5.64
C ASP A 265 -22.79 -5.52 6.46
N PHE A 266 -21.61 -5.56 5.84
CA PHE A 266 -20.45 -6.37 6.23
C PHE A 266 -19.76 -5.98 7.56
N THR A 267 -20.35 -5.08 8.36
CA THR A 267 -19.82 -4.67 9.66
C THR A 267 -20.31 -5.62 10.75
N TYR A 268 -19.68 -6.80 10.84
CA TYR A 268 -19.91 -7.74 11.93
C TYR A 268 -19.37 -7.16 13.25
N ILE A 269 -20.10 -7.35 14.36
CA ILE A 269 -19.70 -6.83 15.68
C ILE A 269 -19.68 -7.93 16.74
N VAL A 270 -18.72 -7.84 17.66
CA VAL A 270 -18.75 -8.55 18.96
C VAL A 270 -19.76 -7.82 19.85
N LEU A 271 -20.77 -8.56 20.34
CA LEU A 271 -21.97 -7.99 20.96
C LEU A 271 -21.65 -7.07 22.16
N PRO A 272 -22.08 -5.79 22.15
CA PRO A 272 -21.89 -4.84 23.25
C PRO A 272 -22.97 -5.00 24.32
N TRP A 273 -22.73 -4.51 25.54
CA TRP A 273 -23.63 -4.69 26.68
C TRP A 273 -23.76 -3.45 27.57
N CYS A 274 -25.00 -3.09 27.91
CA CYS A 274 -25.32 -2.10 28.95
C CYS A 274 -26.53 -2.58 29.77
N GLU A 275 -26.48 -2.42 31.10
CA GLU A 275 -27.66 -2.53 31.96
C GLU A 275 -28.23 -1.13 32.26
N VAL A 276 -29.51 -0.92 31.99
CA VAL A 276 -30.25 0.27 32.38
C VAL A 276 -31.21 -0.09 33.51
N THR A 277 -30.96 0.45 34.70
CA THR A 277 -31.86 0.34 35.85
C THR A 277 -32.77 1.58 35.91
N VAL A 278 -34.07 1.38 35.79
CA VAL A 278 -35.10 2.41 35.87
C VAL A 278 -35.72 2.36 37.26
N GLU A 279 -35.52 3.39 38.06
CA GLU A 279 -35.97 3.43 39.46
C GLU A 279 -37.26 4.25 39.61
N GLU A 280 -38.13 3.90 40.57
CA GLU A 280 -39.26 4.77 40.92
C GLU A 280 -38.76 6.09 41.51
N GLU A 281 -39.37 7.21 41.08
CA GLU A 281 -39.03 8.53 41.61
C GLU A 281 -39.33 8.58 43.12
N ASN A 282 -38.28 8.57 43.92
CA ASN A 282 -38.37 8.23 45.34
C ASN A 282 -38.97 9.40 46.14
N ALA A 283 -40.26 9.28 46.48
CA ALA A 283 -41.12 10.39 46.89
C ALA A 283 -40.82 11.06 48.25
N GLU A 284 -39.66 10.78 48.87
CA GLU A 284 -39.23 11.43 50.13
C GLU A 284 -38.41 12.73 49.93
N THR A 285 -38.11 13.16 48.70
CA THR A 285 -37.52 14.49 48.41
C THR A 285 -38.49 15.48 47.76
N ALA A 286 -39.66 15.03 47.28
CA ALA A 286 -40.66 15.86 46.62
C ALA A 286 -41.55 16.66 47.60
N SER A 287 -40.98 17.69 48.24
CA SER A 287 -41.76 18.63 49.06
C SER A 287 -42.36 19.76 48.18
N PRO A 288 -43.69 19.98 48.17
CA PRO A 288 -44.32 20.91 47.23
C PRO A 288 -44.30 22.37 47.71
N SER A 289 -44.17 23.31 46.78
CA SER A 289 -44.47 24.74 47.02
C SER A 289 -44.81 25.52 45.73
N PRO A 290 -46.10 25.58 45.34
CA PRO A 290 -46.59 26.56 44.39
C PRO A 290 -47.06 27.85 45.10
N THR A 291 -47.16 28.95 44.33
CA THR A 291 -48.00 30.16 44.53
C THR A 291 -47.35 31.42 45.14
N GLU A 292 -47.42 32.50 44.35
CA GLU A 292 -47.40 33.95 44.67
C GLU A 292 -46.19 34.64 45.34
N ALA A 293 -45.89 35.85 44.84
CA ALA A 293 -44.92 36.79 45.39
C ALA A 293 -45.52 38.21 45.47
N PRO A 294 -45.72 38.78 46.69
CA PRO A 294 -46.26 40.15 46.85
C PRO A 294 -45.32 41.16 47.56
N VAL A 295 -45.00 42.23 46.83
CA VAL A 295 -44.95 43.66 47.25
C VAL A 295 -44.15 44.11 48.51
N VAL A 296 -42.96 44.68 48.25
CA VAL A 296 -42.41 46.00 48.69
C VAL A 296 -42.73 46.59 50.08
N VAL A 297 -41.67 46.93 50.83
CA VAL A 297 -41.48 48.14 51.71
C VAL A 297 -40.05 48.07 52.32
N SER A 298 -39.22 49.09 52.55
CA SER A 298 -39.08 50.53 52.15
C SER A 298 -37.60 50.95 52.46
N ALA A 299 -37.03 52.16 52.30
CA ALA A 299 -37.49 53.53 52.00
C ALA A 299 -36.34 54.37 51.35
N SER A 300 -36.45 55.71 51.34
CA SER A 300 -35.43 56.67 50.82
C SER A 300 -35.20 57.85 51.81
N PRO A 301 -34.24 58.80 51.58
CA PRO A 301 -34.54 59.98 50.73
C PRO A 301 -33.36 60.67 49.96
N LEU A 302 -33.63 61.12 48.71
CA LEU A 302 -33.43 62.46 48.06
C LEU A 302 -32.22 63.41 48.39
N PRO A 303 -31.83 64.39 47.50
CA PRO A 303 -32.22 64.69 46.09
C PRO A 303 -31.03 65.12 45.14
N THR A 304 -31.37 65.71 43.95
CA THR A 304 -30.56 66.48 42.95
C THR A 304 -29.62 65.67 42.02
N ASP A 305 -29.53 65.89 40.70
CA ASP A 305 -30.24 66.79 39.75
C ASP A 305 -30.38 66.19 38.32
N VAL A 306 -31.05 66.90 37.40
CA VAL A 306 -31.47 66.51 36.01
C VAL A 306 -30.96 67.53 34.95
N PRO A 307 -31.12 67.38 33.59
CA PRO A 307 -31.93 66.44 32.77
C PRO A 307 -31.06 65.66 31.71
N TYR A 308 -31.42 65.23 30.48
CA TYR A 308 -32.56 65.43 29.52
C TYR A 308 -32.59 64.35 28.38
N GLU A 309 -33.74 64.20 27.70
CA GLU A 309 -34.10 63.72 26.33
C GLU A 309 -33.17 62.88 25.39
N GLU A 310 -33.64 62.10 24.39
CA GLU A 310 -34.90 61.34 24.17
C GLU A 310 -34.80 60.34 22.97
N THR A 311 -35.32 59.11 23.14
CA THR A 311 -36.03 58.18 22.19
C THR A 311 -35.61 57.82 20.73
N PHE A 312 -36.18 56.67 20.29
CA PHE A 312 -36.56 56.20 18.93
C PHE A 312 -35.63 55.35 18.03
N THR A 313 -36.29 54.39 17.37
CA THR A 313 -35.92 53.52 16.24
C THR A 313 -37.07 53.60 15.19
N PRO A 314 -37.08 52.93 14.00
CA PRO A 314 -36.03 52.22 13.23
C PRO A 314 -35.95 52.56 11.69
N ALA A 315 -34.80 52.25 11.03
CA ALA A 315 -34.66 51.92 9.58
C ALA A 315 -35.05 53.00 8.50
N PRO A 316 -34.92 52.78 7.15
CA PRO A 316 -33.81 52.25 6.33
C PRO A 316 -33.44 53.13 5.06
N THR A 317 -32.58 52.60 4.16
CA THR A 317 -32.51 52.79 2.66
C THR A 317 -31.88 54.03 1.94
N GLU A 318 -31.13 53.69 0.86
CA GLU A 318 -30.95 54.33 -0.49
C GLU A 318 -30.01 55.53 -0.87
N THR A 319 -28.99 55.19 -1.69
CA THR A 319 -28.45 55.86 -2.93
C THR A 319 -27.83 57.28 -2.97
N SER A 320 -26.61 57.43 -3.55
CA SER A 320 -26.39 57.81 -4.99
C SER A 320 -24.99 58.39 -5.37
N ASN A 321 -24.29 57.70 -6.30
CA ASN A 321 -23.53 58.17 -7.50
C ASN A 321 -22.65 59.45 -7.53
N ILE A 322 -21.31 59.32 -7.76
CA ILE A 322 -20.58 59.50 -9.07
C ILE A 322 -19.04 59.62 -8.92
N GLU A 323 -18.29 58.92 -9.81
CA GLU A 323 -16.92 59.10 -10.40
C GLU A 323 -15.78 59.85 -9.63
N SER A 324 -14.48 59.52 -9.72
CA SER A 324 -13.71 58.71 -10.71
C SER A 324 -12.36 58.19 -10.15
N ALA A 325 -11.99 56.93 -10.42
CA ALA A 325 -10.60 56.44 -10.57
C ALA A 325 -10.60 54.98 -11.09
N SER A 326 -9.66 54.60 -11.96
CA SER A 326 -9.66 53.27 -12.61
C SER A 326 -9.12 52.15 -11.70
N PRO A 327 -9.75 50.97 -11.67
CA PRO A 327 -9.08 49.74 -11.22
C PRO A 327 -8.11 49.24 -12.30
N LEU A 328 -6.97 48.67 -11.88
CA LEU A 328 -6.15 47.80 -12.72
C LEU A 328 -6.65 46.34 -12.58
N PRO A 329 -6.65 45.53 -13.67
CA PRO A 329 -6.84 44.09 -13.60
C PRO A 329 -5.57 43.42 -13.01
N THR A 330 -5.53 42.13 -12.64
CA THR A 330 -6.16 40.96 -13.28
C THR A 330 -6.58 39.85 -12.31
N SER A 331 -7.70 39.20 -12.62
CA SER A 331 -7.95 37.78 -12.31
C SER A 331 -7.10 36.86 -13.19
N SER A 332 -6.70 35.69 -12.70
CA SER A 332 -6.09 34.61 -13.50
C SER A 332 -6.94 33.33 -13.56
N SER A 333 -8.26 33.45 -13.39
CA SER A 333 -9.21 32.43 -13.87
C SER A 333 -9.16 32.43 -15.41
N VAL A 334 -8.42 31.50 -16.00
CA VAL A 334 -8.40 31.30 -17.45
C VAL A 334 -9.81 30.92 -17.90
N PRO A 335 -10.47 31.65 -18.83
CA PRO A 335 -11.84 31.34 -19.22
C PRO A 335 -11.93 29.97 -19.89
N ASP A 336 -12.97 29.18 -19.58
CA ASP A 336 -13.18 27.80 -20.05
C ASP A 336 -12.92 27.61 -21.55
N THR A 337 -13.28 28.61 -22.36
CA THR A 337 -13.06 28.67 -23.82
C THR A 337 -11.59 28.62 -24.27
N VAL A 338 -10.64 28.89 -23.38
CA VAL A 338 -9.18 28.88 -23.62
C VAL A 338 -8.60 27.53 -23.22
N ILE A 339 -8.90 27.05 -22.01
CA ILE A 339 -8.53 25.69 -21.54
C ILE A 339 -9.04 24.64 -22.54
N ASN A 340 -10.30 24.73 -22.95
CA ASN A 340 -10.90 23.79 -23.91
C ASN A 340 -10.35 23.93 -25.35
N LYS A 341 -9.47 24.90 -25.62
CA LYS A 341 -8.72 25.04 -26.87
C LYS A 341 -7.30 24.49 -26.74
N GLU A 342 -6.63 24.72 -25.62
CA GLU A 342 -5.30 24.20 -25.29
C GLU A 342 -5.34 22.67 -25.15
N ILE A 343 -6.31 22.14 -24.41
CA ILE A 343 -6.60 20.69 -24.34
C ILE A 343 -6.76 20.08 -25.73
N LYS A 344 -7.50 20.73 -26.64
CA LYS A 344 -7.73 20.21 -28.00
C LYS A 344 -6.50 20.29 -28.90
N LEU A 345 -5.58 21.23 -28.64
CA LEU A 345 -4.27 21.27 -29.30
C LEU A 345 -3.38 20.12 -28.79
N LEU A 346 -3.26 19.97 -27.47
CA LEU A 346 -2.48 18.91 -26.82
C LEU A 346 -2.97 17.51 -27.25
N MET A 347 -4.28 17.26 -27.23
CA MET A 347 -4.89 16.03 -27.79
C MET A 347 -4.55 15.82 -29.28
N SER A 348 -4.49 16.89 -30.09
CA SER A 348 -4.13 16.80 -31.50
C SER A 348 -2.63 16.49 -31.72
N ASN A 349 -1.77 16.96 -30.81
CA ASN A 349 -0.34 16.69 -30.81
C ASN A 349 -0.06 15.23 -30.37
N ILE A 350 -0.57 14.82 -29.20
CA ILE A 350 -0.41 13.45 -28.69
C ILE A 350 -0.96 12.41 -29.68
N SER A 351 -2.14 12.64 -30.26
CA SER A 351 -2.71 11.78 -31.31
C SER A 351 -1.90 11.76 -32.62
N SER A 352 -0.80 12.51 -32.72
CA SER A 352 0.14 12.44 -33.84
C SER A 352 1.34 11.53 -33.53
N LEU A 353 1.64 11.26 -32.25
CA LEU A 353 2.57 10.19 -31.83
C LEU A 353 1.99 8.82 -32.21
N TYR A 354 0.72 8.58 -31.89
CA TYR A 354 0.06 7.29 -32.04
C TYR A 354 -0.45 6.96 -33.46
N THR A 355 0.01 7.63 -34.53
CA THR A 355 -0.53 7.37 -35.89
C THR A 355 -0.19 6.00 -36.47
N GLU A 356 0.89 5.37 -35.99
CA GLU A 356 1.39 4.06 -36.45
C GLU A 356 1.36 2.98 -35.36
N THR A 357 0.83 3.29 -34.18
CA THR A 357 0.81 2.35 -33.05
C THR A 357 0.04 1.06 -33.35
N THR A 358 0.51 -0.03 -32.76
CA THR A 358 -0.16 -1.34 -32.66
C THR A 358 -0.66 -1.64 -31.26
N GLU A 359 -0.39 -0.77 -30.28
CA GLU A 359 -0.70 -0.96 -28.86
C GLU A 359 -2.21 -0.78 -28.60
N ALA A 360 -2.80 -1.70 -27.84
CA ALA A 360 -4.24 -1.78 -27.64
C ALA A 360 -4.86 -0.50 -27.04
N TRP A 361 -4.28 0.03 -25.96
CA TRP A 361 -4.78 1.24 -25.30
C TRP A 361 -4.66 2.48 -26.18
N SER A 362 -3.48 2.74 -26.72
CA SER A 362 -3.27 3.86 -27.65
C SER A 362 -4.18 3.79 -28.90
N ILE A 363 -4.59 2.60 -29.38
CA ILE A 363 -5.63 2.46 -30.41
C ILE A 363 -7.02 2.83 -29.89
N PHE A 364 -7.40 2.33 -28.71
CA PHE A 364 -8.67 2.64 -28.05
C PHE A 364 -8.83 4.15 -27.82
N ASP A 365 -7.81 4.83 -27.27
CA ASP A 365 -7.82 6.28 -27.03
C ASP A 365 -7.83 7.06 -28.35
N MET A 366 -7.07 6.63 -29.36
CA MET A 366 -7.13 7.22 -30.70
C MET A 366 -8.51 7.10 -31.34
N VAL A 367 -9.27 6.04 -31.06
CA VAL A 367 -10.66 5.92 -31.50
C VAL A 367 -11.59 6.81 -30.68
N CYS A 368 -11.53 6.74 -29.35
CA CYS A 368 -12.43 7.48 -28.46
C CYS A 368 -12.21 9.00 -28.53
N GLY A 369 -10.98 9.47 -28.72
CA GLY A 369 -10.65 10.87 -29.01
C GLY A 369 -11.09 11.37 -30.39
N GLY A 370 -11.70 10.52 -31.22
CA GLY A 370 -12.16 10.88 -32.57
C GLY A 370 -11.03 11.02 -33.60
N TYR A 371 -9.86 10.44 -33.33
CA TYR A 371 -8.67 10.45 -34.20
C TYR A 371 -8.49 9.16 -35.00
N SER A 372 -9.49 8.27 -35.02
CA SER A 372 -9.41 6.95 -35.68
C SER A 372 -9.04 7.00 -37.16
N SER A 373 -9.19 8.14 -37.84
CA SER A 373 -8.76 8.36 -39.24
C SER A 373 -7.25 8.61 -39.40
N LYS A 374 -6.52 8.92 -38.31
CA LYS A 374 -5.05 9.04 -38.31
C LYS A 374 -4.33 7.68 -38.22
N LEU A 375 -4.97 6.65 -37.65
CA LEU A 375 -4.40 5.31 -37.47
C LEU A 375 -4.14 4.61 -38.81
N LYS A 376 -2.87 4.35 -39.14
CA LYS A 376 -2.44 3.73 -40.41
C LYS A 376 -2.50 2.20 -40.37
N ASN A 377 -2.01 1.58 -39.30
CA ASN A 377 -1.68 0.15 -39.24
C ASN A 377 -2.84 -0.74 -38.72
N LYS A 378 -4.09 -0.28 -38.83
CA LYS A 378 -5.27 -0.90 -38.19
C LYS A 378 -5.43 -2.40 -38.42
N SER A 379 -5.18 -2.88 -39.65
CA SER A 379 -5.39 -4.29 -40.00
C SER A 379 -4.34 -5.22 -39.39
N GLU A 380 -3.12 -4.71 -39.21
CA GLU A 380 -1.98 -5.42 -38.61
C GLU A 380 -2.14 -5.44 -37.09
N ALA A 381 -2.34 -4.26 -36.48
CA ALA A 381 -2.64 -4.13 -35.06
C ALA A 381 -3.84 -4.99 -34.63
N LYS A 382 -4.91 -5.04 -35.45
CA LYS A 382 -6.06 -5.91 -35.21
C LYS A 382 -5.67 -7.39 -35.07
N GLN A 383 -4.78 -7.91 -35.94
CA GLN A 383 -4.41 -9.32 -35.84
C GLN A 383 -3.48 -9.57 -34.65
N LEU A 384 -2.52 -8.67 -34.40
CA LEU A 384 -1.64 -8.74 -33.23
C LEU A 384 -2.44 -8.78 -31.92
N ILE A 385 -3.43 -7.91 -31.76
CA ILE A 385 -4.28 -7.84 -30.57
C ILE A 385 -5.24 -9.05 -30.47
N ILE A 386 -5.66 -9.65 -31.60
CA ILE A 386 -6.41 -10.92 -31.57
C ILE A 386 -5.52 -12.08 -31.12
N ASP A 387 -4.24 -12.10 -31.52
CA ASP A 387 -3.31 -13.16 -31.17
C ASP A 387 -2.79 -13.01 -29.71
N ASP A 388 -2.64 -11.79 -29.19
CA ASP A 388 -2.46 -11.50 -27.75
C ASP A 388 -3.68 -12.01 -26.97
N ALA A 389 -4.89 -11.56 -27.32
CA ALA A 389 -6.12 -12.02 -26.67
C ALA A 389 -6.39 -13.54 -26.77
N PHE A 390 -5.84 -14.22 -27.79
CA PHE A 390 -5.91 -15.68 -27.92
C PHE A 390 -4.99 -16.37 -26.91
N THR A 391 -3.74 -15.93 -26.80
CA THR A 391 -2.69 -16.58 -25.99
C THR A 391 -2.67 -16.13 -24.53
N SER A 392 -3.08 -14.90 -24.23
CA SER A 392 -3.00 -14.28 -22.91
C SER A 392 -3.89 -14.97 -21.86
N GLN A 393 -3.39 -14.99 -20.62
CA GLN A 393 -4.06 -15.53 -19.43
C GLN A 393 -4.45 -14.45 -18.41
N SER A 394 -4.11 -13.18 -18.64
CA SER A 394 -4.46 -12.06 -17.75
C SER A 394 -5.83 -11.48 -18.12
N ILE A 395 -6.74 -11.41 -17.14
CA ILE A 395 -8.08 -10.85 -17.29
C ILE A 395 -8.01 -9.39 -17.78
N GLY A 396 -7.16 -8.56 -17.17
CA GLY A 396 -6.92 -7.17 -17.57
C GLY A 396 -6.40 -7.02 -19.00
N THR A 397 -5.49 -7.88 -19.45
CA THR A 397 -5.04 -7.88 -20.86
C THR A 397 -6.15 -8.30 -21.82
N LEU A 398 -6.88 -9.37 -21.50
CA LEU A 398 -8.04 -9.80 -22.31
C LEU A 398 -9.10 -8.68 -22.42
N ALA A 399 -9.30 -7.91 -21.35
CA ALA A 399 -10.23 -6.79 -21.35
C ALA A 399 -9.70 -5.59 -22.17
N LYS A 400 -8.44 -5.18 -21.96
CA LYS A 400 -7.68 -4.19 -22.75
C LYS A 400 -7.82 -4.45 -24.26
N ASP A 401 -7.53 -5.69 -24.68
CA ASP A 401 -7.62 -6.12 -26.08
C ASP A 401 -9.06 -6.06 -26.60
N GLY A 402 -10.03 -6.47 -25.78
CA GLY A 402 -11.44 -6.38 -26.09
C GLY A 402 -11.91 -4.95 -26.38
N PHE A 403 -11.50 -3.97 -25.57
CA PHE A 403 -11.79 -2.55 -25.83
C PHE A 403 -11.17 -2.08 -27.15
N ALA A 404 -9.88 -2.38 -27.38
CA ALA A 404 -9.17 -1.98 -28.58
C ALA A 404 -9.82 -2.56 -29.85
N LEU A 405 -10.06 -3.88 -29.88
CA LEU A 405 -10.69 -4.59 -31.00
C LEU A 405 -12.11 -4.11 -31.27
N LYS A 406 -12.89 -3.88 -30.21
CA LYS A 406 -14.26 -3.37 -30.31
C LYS A 406 -14.30 -1.92 -30.81
N SER A 407 -13.36 -1.07 -30.37
CA SER A 407 -13.26 0.32 -30.83
C SER A 407 -13.04 0.43 -32.34
N ILE A 408 -12.25 -0.48 -32.93
CA ILE A 408 -12.05 -0.58 -34.39
C ILE A 408 -13.14 -1.39 -35.11
N GLY A 409 -14.25 -1.73 -34.43
CA GLY A 409 -15.43 -2.38 -35.02
C GLY A 409 -15.34 -3.89 -35.18
N THR A 410 -14.60 -4.59 -34.33
CA THR A 410 -14.50 -6.05 -34.34
C THR A 410 -15.56 -6.71 -33.45
N ASP A 411 -16.19 -7.78 -33.93
CA ASP A 411 -17.04 -8.65 -33.13
C ASP A 411 -16.17 -9.54 -32.21
N ILE A 412 -15.97 -9.09 -30.97
CA ILE A 412 -15.15 -9.80 -29.97
C ILE A 412 -15.75 -11.13 -29.49
N LYS A 413 -17.00 -11.46 -29.86
CA LYS A 413 -17.59 -12.79 -29.65
C LYS A 413 -17.24 -13.78 -30.79
N LYS A 414 -16.48 -13.35 -31.81
CA LYS A 414 -16.05 -14.18 -32.96
C LYS A 414 -14.65 -13.79 -33.45
N LEU A 415 -13.68 -13.80 -32.54
CA LEU A 415 -12.28 -13.59 -32.88
C LEU A 415 -11.69 -14.82 -33.57
N LYS A 416 -10.65 -14.62 -34.38
CA LYS A 416 -9.95 -15.68 -35.09
C LYS A 416 -8.44 -15.43 -35.09
N SER A 417 -7.68 -16.30 -34.44
CA SER A 417 -6.22 -16.19 -34.38
C SER A 417 -5.55 -16.47 -35.73
N SER A 418 -4.28 -16.09 -35.86
CA SER A 418 -3.47 -16.37 -37.05
C SER A 418 -3.35 -17.87 -37.36
N ASP A 419 -3.34 -18.74 -36.35
CA ASP A 419 -3.36 -20.21 -36.51
C ASP A 419 -4.71 -20.73 -37.05
N GLY A 420 -5.75 -19.92 -36.91
CA GLY A 420 -7.06 -20.14 -37.52
C GLY A 420 -8.16 -20.60 -36.56
N GLU A 421 -7.83 -20.77 -35.27
CA GLU A 421 -8.80 -21.07 -34.21
C GLU A 421 -9.76 -19.91 -33.98
N VAL A 422 -11.02 -20.24 -33.69
CA VAL A 422 -12.10 -19.26 -33.49
C VAL A 422 -12.54 -19.29 -32.04
N PHE A 423 -12.52 -18.12 -31.39
CA PHE A 423 -12.83 -17.99 -29.97
C PHE A 423 -13.70 -16.77 -29.68
N ASP A 424 -14.29 -16.80 -28.50
CA ASP A 424 -15.17 -15.77 -27.97
C ASP A 424 -14.50 -15.16 -26.74
N LEU A 425 -14.16 -13.87 -26.81
CA LEU A 425 -13.41 -13.18 -25.76
C LEU A 425 -14.25 -12.98 -24.49
N ILE A 426 -15.57 -12.80 -24.63
CA ILE A 426 -16.48 -12.64 -23.49
C ILE A 426 -16.60 -13.97 -22.75
N ASP A 427 -16.81 -15.06 -23.50
CA ASP A 427 -16.92 -16.39 -22.90
C ASP A 427 -15.58 -16.81 -22.27
N LYS A 428 -14.43 -16.50 -22.91
CA LYS A 428 -13.07 -16.72 -22.35
C LYS A 428 -12.88 -15.99 -21.03
N ILE A 429 -13.13 -14.67 -20.95
CA ILE A 429 -13.02 -13.91 -19.70
C ILE A 429 -13.98 -14.47 -18.64
N SER A 430 -15.21 -14.87 -19.03
CA SER A 430 -16.19 -15.40 -18.08
C SER A 430 -15.82 -16.76 -17.49
N SER A 431 -14.94 -17.54 -18.14
CA SER A 431 -14.54 -18.87 -17.66
C SER A 431 -13.60 -18.85 -16.44
N TYR A 432 -12.98 -17.71 -16.15
CA TYR A 432 -12.21 -17.48 -14.93
C TYR A 432 -13.12 -17.43 -13.70
N ASN A 433 -12.51 -17.46 -12.53
CA ASN A 433 -13.16 -17.39 -11.22
C ASN A 433 -12.71 -16.13 -10.47
N ILE A 434 -13.39 -15.79 -9.38
CA ILE A 434 -13.01 -14.67 -8.50
C ILE A 434 -11.60 -14.88 -7.89
N SER A 435 -11.19 -16.13 -7.67
CA SER A 435 -9.83 -16.49 -7.22
C SER A 435 -8.72 -16.16 -8.22
N ASP A 436 -9.08 -15.88 -9.48
CA ASP A 436 -8.12 -15.74 -10.57
C ASP A 436 -7.89 -14.25 -10.92
N ILE A 437 -8.57 -13.35 -10.21
CA ILE A 437 -8.33 -11.90 -10.20
C ILE A 437 -7.02 -11.63 -9.46
N THR A 438 -6.06 -10.94 -10.10
CA THR A 438 -4.78 -10.59 -9.46
C THR A 438 -4.82 -9.17 -8.91
N TYR A 439 -5.50 -8.25 -9.61
CA TYR A 439 -5.67 -6.86 -9.21
C TYR A 439 -7.13 -6.42 -9.36
N ILE A 440 -7.59 -5.49 -8.53
CA ILE A 440 -8.94 -4.90 -8.65
C ILE A 440 -9.24 -4.35 -10.05
N THR A 441 -8.21 -3.91 -10.78
CA THR A 441 -8.30 -3.46 -12.17
C THR A 441 -8.67 -4.57 -13.16
N ASP A 442 -8.35 -5.84 -12.91
CA ASP A 442 -8.84 -6.98 -13.71
C ASP A 442 -10.38 -7.02 -13.67
N ALA A 443 -10.96 -6.95 -12.46
CA ALA A 443 -12.39 -6.99 -12.23
C ALA A 443 -13.10 -5.78 -12.86
N VAL A 444 -12.53 -4.58 -12.66
CA VAL A 444 -13.01 -3.33 -13.26
C VAL A 444 -13.04 -3.41 -14.79
N PHE A 445 -11.95 -3.83 -15.43
CA PHE A 445 -11.88 -3.88 -16.89
C PHE A 445 -12.75 -5.01 -17.47
N ALA A 446 -12.86 -6.16 -16.80
CA ALA A 446 -13.80 -7.22 -17.20
C ALA A 446 -15.25 -6.72 -17.17
N MET A 447 -15.67 -6.07 -16.08
CA MET A 447 -17.02 -5.55 -15.93
C MET A 447 -17.33 -4.41 -16.91
N LEU A 448 -16.39 -3.51 -17.13
CA LEU A 448 -16.49 -2.44 -18.14
C LEU A 448 -16.57 -3.02 -19.57
N LEU A 449 -15.82 -4.08 -19.90
CA LEU A 449 -15.90 -4.70 -21.22
C LEU A 449 -17.25 -5.40 -21.40
N TYR A 450 -17.76 -6.08 -20.35
CA TYR A 450 -19.11 -6.62 -20.34
C TYR A 450 -20.18 -5.54 -20.53
N ASP A 451 -20.02 -4.36 -19.94
CA ASP A 451 -21.03 -3.29 -20.00
C ASP A 451 -20.91 -2.36 -21.21
N SER A 452 -19.79 -2.39 -21.93
CA SER A 452 -19.64 -1.70 -23.22
C SER A 452 -20.62 -2.20 -24.31
N GLY A 453 -21.43 -3.22 -24.07
CA GLY A 453 -22.51 -3.68 -24.96
C GLY A 453 -23.37 -4.81 -24.38
N ASP A 454 -24.41 -5.22 -25.11
CA ASP A 454 -25.44 -6.16 -24.64
C ASP A 454 -24.97 -7.64 -24.61
N TYR A 455 -23.88 -7.92 -23.89
CA TYR A 455 -23.30 -9.26 -23.81
C TYR A 455 -23.96 -10.13 -22.73
N THR A 456 -24.53 -11.26 -23.14
CA THR A 456 -24.78 -12.40 -22.25
C THR A 456 -23.43 -13.01 -21.82
N VAL A 457 -23.27 -13.19 -20.51
CA VAL A 457 -22.11 -13.77 -19.83
C VAL A 457 -22.58 -15.09 -19.21
N ASN A 458 -21.88 -16.20 -19.47
CA ASN A 458 -22.37 -17.56 -19.14
C ASN A 458 -21.40 -18.39 -18.28
N GLY A 459 -20.24 -17.84 -17.89
CA GLY A 459 -19.25 -18.50 -17.05
C GLY A 459 -19.38 -18.15 -15.56
N ASN A 460 -18.31 -18.34 -14.80
CA ASN A 460 -18.28 -18.12 -13.34
C ASN A 460 -18.06 -16.64 -12.99
N LEU A 461 -17.25 -15.92 -13.77
CA LEU A 461 -17.01 -14.49 -13.60
C LEU A 461 -18.17 -13.67 -14.21
N THR A 462 -19.31 -13.59 -13.49
CA THR A 462 -20.49 -12.84 -13.94
C THR A 462 -20.41 -11.35 -13.57
N ARG A 463 -21.36 -10.52 -14.04
CA ARG A 463 -21.43 -9.10 -13.63
C ARG A 463 -21.70 -8.98 -12.14
N GLU A 464 -22.57 -9.82 -11.62
CA GLU A 464 -23.01 -9.83 -10.23
C GLU A 464 -21.83 -10.20 -9.30
N ALA A 465 -21.08 -11.24 -9.65
CA ALA A 465 -19.86 -11.63 -8.93
C ALA A 465 -18.75 -10.57 -9.00
N LEU A 466 -18.63 -9.85 -10.12
CA LEU A 466 -17.71 -8.72 -10.27
C LEU A 466 -18.13 -7.51 -9.42
N ILE A 467 -19.42 -7.18 -9.33
CA ILE A 467 -19.93 -6.13 -8.45
C ILE A 467 -19.70 -6.50 -6.98
N GLU A 468 -20.03 -7.73 -6.59
CA GLU A 468 -19.81 -8.25 -5.23
C GLU A 468 -18.33 -8.19 -4.83
N TYR A 469 -17.43 -8.67 -5.69
CA TYR A 469 -15.99 -8.56 -5.47
C TYR A 469 -15.52 -7.10 -5.38
N ILE A 470 -15.96 -6.22 -6.28
CA ILE A 470 -15.60 -4.79 -6.20
C ILE A 470 -16.11 -4.16 -4.89
N LEU A 471 -17.31 -4.50 -4.43
CA LEU A 471 -17.85 -3.95 -3.18
C LEU A 471 -17.19 -4.51 -1.90
N THR A 472 -16.60 -5.71 -1.95
CA THR A 472 -15.99 -6.41 -0.79
C THR A 472 -14.47 -6.30 -0.73
N SER A 473 -13.76 -6.17 -1.85
CA SER A 473 -12.30 -5.98 -1.93
C SER A 473 -11.80 -4.57 -1.55
N ARG A 474 -12.62 -3.79 -0.85
CA ARG A 474 -12.35 -2.41 -0.45
C ARG A 474 -11.79 -2.39 0.98
N ASN A 475 -10.77 -1.58 1.22
CA ASN A 475 -10.21 -1.34 2.54
C ASN A 475 -11.26 -0.69 3.48
N SER A 476 -11.03 -0.78 4.79
CA SER A 476 -11.89 -0.17 5.83
C SER A 476 -12.06 1.35 5.64
N ASP A 477 -10.99 2.04 5.25
CA ASP A 477 -10.99 3.48 4.95
C ASP A 477 -11.94 3.86 3.78
N GLY A 478 -12.40 2.89 2.98
CA GLY A 478 -13.26 3.12 1.82
C GLY A 478 -12.52 3.27 0.49
N VAL A 479 -11.22 2.96 0.45
CA VAL A 479 -10.37 3.01 -0.74
C VAL A 479 -10.07 1.58 -1.22
N TRP A 480 -9.77 1.40 -2.50
CA TRP A 480 -9.24 0.13 -3.03
C TRP A 480 -7.72 0.21 -3.15
N GLY A 481 -7.05 -0.94 -3.11
CA GLY A 481 -5.63 -1.02 -3.39
C GLY A 481 -5.10 -2.42 -3.24
N TYR A 482 -3.92 -2.55 -2.64
CA TYR A 482 -3.20 -3.82 -2.54
C TYR A 482 -2.78 -4.12 -1.09
N THR A 483 -2.80 -5.41 -0.74
CA THR A 483 -2.21 -5.90 0.50
C THR A 483 -0.74 -6.24 0.25
N TRP A 484 0.18 -5.62 0.97
CA TRP A 484 1.61 -6.00 0.99
C TRP A 484 2.03 -6.31 2.42
N GLU A 485 2.65 -7.48 2.62
CA GLU A 485 3.06 -8.00 3.95
C GLU A 485 1.93 -8.00 5.01
N GLY A 486 0.68 -8.09 4.57
CA GLY A 486 -0.52 -8.06 5.43
C GLY A 486 -1.07 -6.65 5.73
N MET A 487 -0.37 -5.60 5.32
CA MET A 487 -0.85 -4.22 5.41
C MET A 487 -1.57 -3.81 4.11
N ASN A 488 -2.75 -3.20 4.24
CA ASN A 488 -3.52 -2.68 3.11
C ASN A 488 -3.09 -1.25 2.77
N TYR A 489 -2.62 -1.05 1.54
CA TYR A 489 -2.23 0.26 1.01
C TYR A 489 -3.34 0.83 0.12
N PRO A 490 -3.70 2.12 0.25
CA PRO A 490 -4.67 2.78 -0.63
C PRO A 490 -4.05 3.11 -1.99
N ASP A 491 -4.71 2.67 -3.07
CA ASP A 491 -4.36 2.98 -4.45
C ASP A 491 -5.43 3.91 -5.05
N TYR A 492 -5.10 5.19 -5.21
CA TYR A 492 -6.01 6.20 -5.74
C TYR A 492 -6.24 6.05 -7.26
N ASP A 493 -5.29 5.48 -8.00
CA ASP A 493 -5.40 5.21 -9.43
C ASP A 493 -6.38 4.05 -9.67
N SER A 494 -6.22 2.92 -8.98
CA SER A 494 -7.16 1.80 -9.02
C SER A 494 -8.54 2.19 -8.50
N SER A 495 -8.62 2.96 -7.41
CA SER A 495 -9.89 3.46 -6.87
C SER A 495 -10.63 4.38 -7.83
N ALA A 496 -9.91 5.21 -8.60
CA ALA A 496 -10.50 6.01 -9.66
C ALA A 496 -10.94 5.17 -10.87
N MET A 497 -10.30 4.02 -11.14
CA MET A 497 -10.79 3.06 -12.12
C MET A 497 -12.09 2.37 -11.66
N VAL A 498 -12.25 2.07 -10.37
CA VAL A 498 -13.52 1.55 -9.81
C VAL A 498 -14.69 2.51 -10.06
N LEU A 499 -14.48 3.83 -10.03
CA LEU A 499 -15.52 4.81 -10.38
C LEU A 499 -16.08 4.61 -11.80
N ASN A 500 -15.22 4.30 -12.77
CA ASN A 500 -15.66 4.00 -14.14
C ASN A 500 -16.56 2.77 -14.15
N ALA A 501 -16.13 1.69 -13.50
CA ALA A 501 -16.90 0.45 -13.36
C ALA A 501 -18.29 0.68 -12.75
N LEU A 502 -18.36 1.42 -11.65
CA LEU A 502 -19.61 1.62 -10.90
C LEU A 502 -20.51 2.73 -11.47
N SER A 503 -20.00 3.63 -12.32
CA SER A 503 -20.71 4.82 -12.82
C SER A 503 -22.12 4.56 -13.37
N LYS A 504 -22.28 3.54 -14.23
CA LYS A 504 -23.57 3.12 -14.80
C LYS A 504 -24.60 2.80 -13.71
N TYR A 505 -24.17 2.15 -12.63
CA TYR A 505 -25.02 1.72 -11.52
C TYR A 505 -25.27 2.87 -10.53
N TYR A 506 -24.26 3.69 -10.27
CA TYR A 506 -24.36 4.91 -9.47
C TYR A 506 -25.37 5.90 -10.06
N LEU A 507 -25.30 6.14 -11.38
CA LEU A 507 -26.19 7.05 -12.11
C LEU A 507 -27.60 6.48 -12.36
N ALA A 508 -27.87 5.23 -11.97
CA ALA A 508 -29.19 4.63 -12.12
C ALA A 508 -30.23 5.27 -11.18
N ASN A 509 -31.42 5.54 -11.73
CA ASN A 509 -32.57 6.06 -10.99
C ASN A 509 -33.23 4.99 -10.10
N SER A 510 -33.05 3.71 -10.43
CA SER A 510 -33.48 2.57 -9.60
C SER A 510 -32.62 1.34 -9.89
N ALA A 511 -32.49 0.45 -8.90
CA ALA A 511 -31.77 -0.81 -9.02
C ALA A 511 -32.27 -1.69 -10.18
N GLU A 512 -33.60 -1.78 -10.32
CA GLU A 512 -34.29 -2.50 -11.41
C GLU A 512 -33.85 -2.02 -12.80
N SER A 513 -33.57 -0.72 -12.97
CA SER A 513 -33.17 -0.15 -14.28
C SER A 513 -31.78 -0.59 -14.77
N VAL A 514 -30.96 -1.17 -13.88
CA VAL A 514 -29.63 -1.71 -14.19
C VAL A 514 -29.47 -3.18 -13.77
N GLY A 515 -30.57 -3.86 -13.39
CA GLY A 515 -30.61 -5.31 -13.18
C GLY A 515 -30.11 -5.82 -11.82
N ILE A 516 -29.89 -4.94 -10.85
CA ILE A 516 -29.43 -5.30 -9.49
C ILE A 516 -30.55 -5.12 -8.45
N ASP A 517 -30.31 -5.59 -7.22
CA ASP A 517 -31.21 -5.36 -6.09
C ASP A 517 -30.98 -3.98 -5.42
N THR A 518 -31.89 -3.59 -4.53
CA THR A 518 -31.89 -2.26 -3.90
C THR A 518 -30.76 -2.06 -2.88
N LYS A 519 -30.31 -3.12 -2.20
CA LYS A 519 -29.19 -3.06 -1.25
C LYS A 519 -27.90 -2.85 -2.01
N THR A 520 -27.60 -3.67 -3.01
CA THR A 520 -26.41 -3.52 -3.87
C THR A 520 -26.37 -2.13 -4.53
N HIS A 521 -27.52 -1.62 -5.00
CA HIS A 521 -27.61 -0.26 -5.55
C HIS A 521 -27.29 0.83 -4.51
N SER A 522 -27.70 0.65 -3.26
CA SER A 522 -27.37 1.56 -2.15
C SER A 522 -25.89 1.49 -1.78
N GLN A 523 -25.33 0.28 -1.64
CA GLN A 523 -23.91 0.06 -1.34
C GLN A 523 -23.00 0.68 -2.42
N ILE A 524 -23.38 0.58 -3.70
CA ILE A 524 -22.69 1.28 -4.81
C ILE A 524 -22.73 2.80 -4.64
N LYS A 525 -23.86 3.39 -4.26
CA LYS A 525 -23.96 4.85 -4.04
C LYS A 525 -23.06 5.29 -2.89
N THR A 526 -23.15 4.66 -1.73
CA THR A 526 -22.30 4.96 -0.57
C THR A 526 -20.81 4.80 -0.89
N ALA A 527 -20.42 3.74 -1.60
CA ALA A 527 -19.02 3.51 -1.95
C ALA A 527 -18.47 4.58 -2.92
N VAL A 528 -19.25 4.96 -3.96
CA VAL A 528 -18.86 6.00 -4.92
C VAL A 528 -18.81 7.39 -4.26
N ASP A 529 -19.79 7.75 -3.43
CA ASP A 529 -19.79 9.03 -2.74
C ASP A 529 -18.62 9.13 -1.73
N LYS A 530 -18.29 8.04 -1.02
CA LYS A 530 -17.13 7.99 -0.10
C LYS A 530 -15.81 8.22 -0.84
N ILE A 531 -15.53 7.46 -1.90
CA ILE A 531 -14.24 7.58 -2.61
C ILE A 531 -14.10 8.91 -3.38
N VAL A 532 -15.18 9.47 -3.93
CA VAL A 532 -15.14 10.82 -4.56
C VAL A 532 -14.74 11.89 -3.55
N ASN A 533 -15.22 11.79 -2.30
CA ASN A 533 -14.84 12.75 -1.25
C ASN A 533 -13.37 12.57 -0.84
N ILE A 534 -12.90 11.32 -0.64
CA ILE A 534 -11.50 11.02 -0.31
C ILE A 534 -10.53 11.52 -1.41
N LEU A 535 -10.86 11.28 -2.69
CA LEU A 535 -10.05 11.78 -3.81
C LEU A 535 -10.03 13.32 -3.86
N SER A 536 -11.10 13.98 -3.43
CA SER A 536 -11.12 15.43 -3.25
C SER A 536 -10.23 15.88 -2.08
N GLU A 537 -10.19 15.14 -0.98
CA GLU A 537 -9.36 15.48 0.20
C GLU A 537 -7.86 15.28 -0.06
N LYS A 538 -7.49 14.32 -0.90
CA LYS A 538 -6.09 14.04 -1.29
C LYS A 538 -5.52 15.04 -2.30
N GLN A 539 -6.35 15.83 -2.96
CA GLN A 539 -5.91 16.85 -3.92
C GLN A 539 -5.14 17.99 -3.22
N LEU A 540 -3.92 18.23 -3.69
CA LEU A 540 -2.98 19.23 -3.18
C LEU A 540 -3.38 20.67 -3.58
N SER A 541 -2.75 21.67 -2.94
CA SER A 541 -2.97 23.09 -3.26
C SER A 541 -2.51 23.53 -4.67
N SER A 542 -1.76 22.69 -5.38
CA SER A 542 -1.43 22.83 -6.80
C SER A 542 -2.59 22.45 -7.74
N GLY A 543 -3.62 21.79 -7.22
CA GLY A 543 -4.70 21.19 -8.01
C GLY A 543 -4.45 19.72 -8.39
N SER A 544 -3.23 19.20 -8.23
CA SER A 544 -2.90 17.78 -8.50
C SER A 544 -3.05 16.90 -7.25
N LEU A 545 -3.21 15.58 -7.41
CA LEU A 545 -3.02 14.56 -6.36
C LEU A 545 -1.54 14.13 -6.22
N GLY A 546 -0.66 14.54 -7.13
CA GLY A 546 0.80 14.37 -7.00
C GLY A 546 1.51 13.80 -8.24
N SER A 547 0.77 13.25 -9.21
CA SER A 547 1.33 12.80 -10.49
C SER A 547 0.33 12.97 -11.64
N SER A 548 0.86 13.06 -12.87
CA SER A 548 0.04 13.08 -14.09
C SER A 548 -0.74 11.77 -14.31
N ASN A 549 -0.34 10.66 -13.69
CA ASN A 549 -1.03 9.38 -13.79
C ASN A 549 -2.26 9.36 -12.89
N THR A 550 -2.07 9.64 -11.59
CA THR A 550 -3.15 9.71 -10.60
C THR A 550 -4.19 10.76 -10.99
N ASP A 551 -3.76 11.96 -11.40
CA ASP A 551 -4.67 12.99 -11.90
C ASP A 551 -5.50 12.50 -13.09
N ALA A 552 -4.85 11.81 -14.03
CA ALA A 552 -5.52 11.29 -15.21
C ALA A 552 -6.55 10.19 -14.89
N MET A 553 -6.22 9.27 -13.98
CA MET A 553 -7.16 8.23 -13.53
C MET A 553 -8.35 8.84 -12.81
N VAL A 554 -8.13 9.80 -11.90
CA VAL A 554 -9.21 10.52 -11.19
C VAL A 554 -10.08 11.33 -12.15
N ILE A 555 -9.51 12.10 -13.09
CA ILE A 555 -10.29 12.85 -14.10
C ILE A 555 -11.14 11.91 -14.97
N THR A 556 -10.60 10.74 -15.33
CA THR A 556 -11.33 9.71 -16.09
C THR A 556 -12.52 9.18 -15.27
N GLY A 557 -12.29 8.79 -14.00
CA GLY A 557 -13.33 8.36 -13.07
C GLY A 557 -14.43 9.41 -12.83
N LEU A 558 -14.05 10.66 -12.54
CA LEU A 558 -15.01 11.76 -12.33
C LEU A 558 -15.86 12.06 -13.58
N SER A 559 -15.25 12.01 -14.77
CA SER A 559 -15.97 12.21 -16.05
C SER A 559 -17.08 11.17 -16.24
N SER A 560 -16.83 9.91 -15.85
CA SER A 560 -17.81 8.83 -15.92
C SER A 560 -19.03 9.06 -15.01
N LEU A 561 -18.86 9.76 -13.88
CA LEU A 561 -19.92 10.14 -12.95
C LEU A 561 -20.64 11.45 -13.35
N GLY A 562 -20.19 12.14 -14.40
CA GLY A 562 -20.72 13.46 -14.77
C GLY A 562 -20.09 14.63 -13.98
N ILE A 563 -19.06 14.38 -13.19
CA ILE A 563 -18.38 15.41 -12.37
C ILE A 563 -17.33 16.11 -13.23
N ASN A 564 -17.44 17.44 -13.35
CA ASN A 564 -16.51 18.25 -14.13
C ASN A 564 -15.32 18.71 -13.28
N SER A 565 -14.14 18.14 -13.56
CA SER A 565 -12.87 18.41 -12.87
C SER A 565 -12.30 19.83 -13.05
N LEU A 566 -12.92 20.69 -13.86
CA LEU A 566 -12.64 22.13 -13.94
C LEU A 566 -13.42 22.96 -12.91
N ASN A 567 -14.68 22.58 -12.60
CA ASN A 567 -15.62 23.47 -11.91
C ASN A 567 -16.43 22.86 -10.74
N ASP A 568 -16.32 21.55 -10.46
CA ASP A 568 -16.83 21.00 -9.20
C ASP A 568 -16.02 21.56 -8.02
N SER A 569 -16.69 22.22 -7.09
CA SER A 569 -16.05 22.92 -5.96
C SER A 569 -15.25 22.03 -5.01
N ARG A 570 -15.48 20.70 -5.02
CA ARG A 570 -14.66 19.75 -4.26
C ARG A 570 -13.26 19.65 -4.85
N PHE A 571 -13.14 19.72 -6.18
CA PHE A 571 -11.90 19.52 -6.94
C PHE A 571 -11.18 20.84 -7.31
N ILE A 572 -11.41 21.90 -6.54
CA ILE A 572 -10.72 23.20 -6.66
C ILE A 572 -10.01 23.52 -5.34
N LYS A 573 -8.67 23.54 -5.34
CA LYS A 573 -7.84 23.91 -4.18
C LYS A 573 -7.04 25.17 -4.51
N ASN A 574 -7.11 26.19 -3.65
CA ASN A 574 -6.38 27.46 -3.83
C ASN A 574 -6.60 28.13 -5.21
N GLY A 575 -7.75 27.92 -5.83
CA GLY A 575 -8.08 28.39 -7.19
C GLY A 575 -7.61 27.49 -8.33
N ASN A 576 -6.82 26.44 -8.04
CA ASN A 576 -6.40 25.43 -9.01
C ASN A 576 -7.41 24.29 -9.05
N SER A 577 -7.94 23.99 -10.23
CA SER A 577 -8.79 22.84 -10.52
C SER A 577 -7.98 21.55 -10.75
N LEU A 578 -8.61 20.39 -10.71
CA LEU A 578 -7.93 19.12 -11.00
C LEU A 578 -7.45 19.02 -12.45
N ILE A 579 -8.22 19.52 -13.43
CA ILE A 579 -7.75 19.54 -14.82
C ILE A 579 -6.54 20.49 -15.01
N SER A 580 -6.43 21.57 -14.23
CA SER A 580 -5.20 22.40 -14.22
C SER A 580 -4.03 21.75 -13.47
N GLY A 581 -4.30 20.85 -12.52
CA GLY A 581 -3.28 19.98 -11.92
C GLY A 581 -2.63 19.11 -12.99
N LEU A 582 -3.43 18.32 -13.71
CA LEU A 582 -2.96 17.48 -14.83
C LEU A 582 -2.20 18.30 -15.87
N LEU A 583 -2.75 19.43 -16.30
CA LEU A 583 -2.14 20.28 -17.32
C LEU A 583 -0.80 20.90 -16.88
N SER A 584 -0.49 20.98 -15.58
CA SER A 584 0.83 21.45 -15.11
C SER A 584 1.98 20.52 -15.51
N TYR A 585 1.69 19.23 -15.77
CA TYR A 585 2.66 18.24 -16.26
C TYR A 585 2.83 18.27 -17.80
N THR A 586 2.14 19.18 -18.51
CA THR A 586 2.29 19.33 -19.96
C THR A 586 3.66 19.88 -20.31
N LEU A 587 4.38 19.20 -21.21
CA LEU A 587 5.68 19.66 -21.72
C LEU A 587 5.55 20.99 -22.48
N GLU A 588 6.59 21.83 -22.45
CA GLU A 588 6.57 23.16 -23.08
C GLU A 588 6.18 23.13 -24.57
N ASP A 589 6.59 22.10 -25.31
CA ASP A 589 6.28 21.92 -26.73
C ASP A 589 4.87 21.36 -27.00
N ASN A 590 4.12 21.02 -25.94
CA ASN A 590 2.80 20.39 -25.98
C ASN A 590 2.80 19.03 -26.72
N SER A 591 3.90 18.27 -26.70
CA SER A 591 3.96 16.92 -27.29
C SER A 591 3.31 15.83 -26.43
N GLY A 592 3.29 16.02 -25.10
CA GLY A 592 2.69 15.09 -24.14
C GLY A 592 2.83 15.56 -22.69
N PHE A 593 2.91 14.60 -21.76
CA PHE A 593 2.99 14.82 -20.32
C PHE A 593 4.28 14.21 -19.73
N GLY A 594 4.83 14.86 -18.70
CA GLY A 594 5.79 14.25 -17.76
C GLY A 594 5.08 13.53 -16.61
N TYR A 595 5.83 12.99 -15.66
CA TYR A 595 5.27 12.17 -14.56
C TYR A 595 4.90 12.98 -13.32
N ILE A 596 5.91 13.62 -12.69
CA ILE A 596 5.79 14.46 -11.50
C ILE A 596 6.25 15.92 -11.74
N ASP A 597 6.66 16.20 -12.97
CA ASP A 597 7.02 17.52 -13.51
C ASP A 597 6.74 17.51 -15.03
N ASN A 598 7.18 18.56 -15.74
CA ASN A 598 7.04 18.69 -17.18
C ASN A 598 8.39 18.76 -17.94
N SER A 599 9.44 18.11 -17.42
CA SER A 599 10.79 18.14 -17.97
C SER A 599 11.03 17.16 -19.12
N GLU A 600 10.54 15.91 -18.99
CA GLU A 600 10.72 14.84 -19.99
C GLU A 600 9.41 14.08 -20.29
N LEU A 601 9.28 13.56 -21.51
CA LEU A 601 8.09 12.83 -21.96
C LEU A 601 7.99 11.45 -21.30
N ASN A 602 7.08 11.31 -20.34
CA ASN A 602 6.71 10.00 -19.82
C ASN A 602 5.59 9.39 -20.68
N LYS A 603 5.84 8.19 -21.24
CA LYS A 603 4.89 7.52 -22.13
C LYS A 603 3.57 7.14 -21.46
N LEU A 604 3.62 6.60 -20.25
CA LEU A 604 2.43 6.14 -19.52
C LEU A 604 1.59 7.34 -19.05
N ALA A 605 2.23 8.39 -18.53
CA ALA A 605 1.59 9.66 -18.22
C ALA A 605 0.98 10.30 -19.47
N THR A 606 1.65 10.21 -20.63
CA THR A 606 1.13 10.74 -21.90
C THR A 606 -0.10 9.98 -22.40
N GLU A 607 -0.11 8.64 -22.32
CA GLU A 607 -1.27 7.84 -22.72
C GLU A 607 -2.44 8.05 -21.76
N GLN A 608 -2.21 7.95 -20.45
CA GLN A 608 -3.24 8.14 -19.44
C GLN A 608 -3.76 9.59 -19.41
N GLY A 609 -2.88 10.59 -19.49
CA GLY A 609 -3.24 12.00 -19.61
C GLY A 609 -4.09 12.25 -20.87
N PHE A 610 -3.76 11.64 -22.00
CA PHE A 610 -4.59 11.69 -23.21
C PHE A 610 -5.98 11.07 -22.99
N ARG A 611 -6.07 9.92 -22.32
CA ARG A 611 -7.34 9.28 -21.90
C ARG A 611 -8.19 10.17 -21.00
N ALA A 612 -7.56 10.90 -20.07
CA ALA A 612 -8.21 11.87 -19.20
C ALA A 612 -8.72 13.09 -19.97
N LEU A 613 -7.93 13.65 -20.90
CA LEU A 613 -8.37 14.74 -21.77
C LEU A 613 -9.54 14.31 -22.69
N ILE A 614 -9.52 13.08 -23.21
CA ILE A 614 -10.64 12.50 -23.96
C ILE A 614 -11.88 12.42 -23.06
N SER A 615 -11.73 11.94 -21.83
CA SER A 615 -12.87 11.78 -20.90
C SER A 615 -13.49 13.13 -20.53
N TYR A 616 -12.65 14.13 -20.22
CA TYR A 616 -13.05 15.50 -19.95
C TYR A 616 -13.74 16.19 -21.15
N VAL A 617 -13.21 16.07 -22.37
CA VAL A 617 -13.86 16.64 -23.58
C VAL A 617 -15.12 15.84 -23.99
N GLY A 618 -15.18 14.56 -23.62
CA GLY A 618 -16.39 13.74 -23.73
C GLY A 618 -17.53 14.24 -22.84
N LEU A 619 -17.21 14.69 -21.62
CA LEU A 619 -18.18 15.26 -20.67
C LEU A 619 -18.93 16.48 -21.27
N ASP A 620 -18.18 17.44 -21.82
CA ASP A 620 -18.69 18.60 -22.57
C ASP A 620 -19.58 18.20 -23.77
N SER A 621 -19.35 17.02 -24.34
CA SER A 621 -19.99 16.56 -25.57
C SER A 621 -21.26 15.72 -25.34
N TYR A 622 -21.39 15.09 -24.17
CA TYR A 622 -22.37 14.03 -23.93
C TYR A 622 -23.06 14.07 -22.55
N GLY A 623 -22.64 14.92 -21.62
CA GLY A 623 -22.93 14.72 -20.19
C GLY A 623 -22.03 13.62 -19.63
N ALA A 624 -22.45 12.94 -18.55
CA ALA A 624 -21.67 11.86 -17.94
C ALA A 624 -21.08 10.89 -18.98
N TYR A 625 -19.75 10.79 -19.01
CA TYR A 625 -19.00 10.21 -20.10
C TYR A 625 -17.99 9.19 -19.57
N ASN A 626 -18.37 7.92 -19.68
CA ASN A 626 -17.48 6.80 -19.47
C ASN A 626 -16.79 6.47 -20.81
N ILE A 627 -15.47 6.59 -20.89
CA ILE A 627 -14.73 6.34 -22.14
C ILE A 627 -14.85 4.87 -22.59
N TYR A 628 -15.00 3.94 -21.65
CA TYR A 628 -15.14 2.51 -21.89
C TYR A 628 -16.48 2.11 -22.53
N ASP A 629 -17.44 3.04 -22.63
CA ASP A 629 -18.63 2.88 -23.47
C ASP A 629 -18.32 2.92 -24.98
N ILE A 630 -17.09 3.30 -25.37
CA ILE A 630 -16.64 3.43 -26.77
C ILE A 630 -17.55 4.39 -27.55
N LYS A 631 -17.64 5.64 -27.08
CA LYS A 631 -18.46 6.71 -27.66
C LYS A 631 -17.59 7.85 -28.24
N PRO A 632 -16.98 7.71 -29.44
CA PRO A 632 -16.04 8.69 -29.98
C PRO A 632 -16.51 10.15 -29.92
N ILE A 633 -15.58 11.03 -29.53
CA ILE A 633 -15.78 12.48 -29.59
C ILE A 633 -16.02 12.89 -31.04
N LYS A 634 -17.08 13.67 -31.27
CA LYS A 634 -17.43 14.20 -32.59
C LYS A 634 -16.56 15.41 -32.91
N ASN A 635 -15.32 15.16 -33.34
CA ASN A 635 -14.44 16.19 -33.90
C ASN A 635 -15.17 16.93 -35.04
N SER A 636 -15.57 18.18 -34.77
CA SER A 636 -16.30 19.01 -35.73
C SER A 636 -15.38 19.31 -36.91
N SER A 637 -15.67 18.73 -38.07
CA SER A 637 -14.83 18.80 -39.27
C SER A 637 -14.87 20.19 -39.90
N SER A 638 -14.06 21.10 -39.34
CA SER A 638 -13.77 22.42 -39.92
C SER A 638 -13.00 22.24 -41.23
N SER A 639 -13.73 22.08 -42.33
CA SER A 639 -13.24 22.00 -43.70
C SER A 639 -12.73 23.36 -44.21
N GLY A 640 -11.74 23.91 -43.50
CA GLY A 640 -11.07 25.16 -43.81
C GLY A 640 -10.24 25.06 -45.09
N SER A 641 -10.89 25.27 -46.24
CA SER A 641 -10.22 25.30 -47.54
C SER A 641 -9.36 26.57 -47.67
N SER A 642 -8.07 26.46 -47.35
CA SER A 642 -7.07 27.48 -47.64
C SER A 642 -6.47 27.22 -49.03
N SER A 643 -6.91 28.01 -50.01
CA SER A 643 -6.27 28.07 -51.33
C SER A 643 -4.79 28.44 -51.18
N GLY A 644 -3.89 27.66 -51.79
CA GLY A 644 -2.45 27.83 -51.60
C GLY A 644 -1.90 29.18 -52.09
N ASN A 645 -0.85 29.64 -51.42
CA ASN A 645 0.07 30.64 -51.96
C ASN A 645 1.51 30.11 -51.79
N SER A 646 2.34 30.24 -52.81
CA SER A 646 3.68 29.65 -52.84
C SER A 646 4.76 30.60 -52.32
N GLY A 647 5.50 30.19 -51.29
CA GLY A 647 6.65 30.94 -50.81
C GLY A 647 7.45 30.20 -49.75
N GLY A 648 8.78 30.12 -49.93
CA GLY A 648 9.72 29.66 -48.89
C GLY A 648 9.85 28.14 -48.73
N SER A 649 10.65 27.49 -49.57
CA SER A 649 11.32 26.26 -49.14
C SER A 649 12.52 26.63 -48.28
N THR A 650 12.44 26.37 -46.98
CA THR A 650 13.58 26.33 -46.07
C THR A 650 13.66 24.92 -45.50
N GLY A 651 14.50 24.08 -46.11
CA GLY A 651 14.62 22.68 -45.70
C GLY A 651 15.24 22.55 -44.31
N GLY A 652 14.46 22.07 -43.34
CA GLY A 652 15.00 21.45 -42.14
C GLY A 652 15.69 20.16 -42.55
N GLY A 653 17.01 20.20 -42.72
CA GLY A 653 17.79 19.02 -43.11
C GLY A 653 17.85 18.02 -41.95
N THR A 654 17.35 16.81 -42.17
CA THR A 654 17.57 15.69 -41.24
C THR A 654 19.06 15.38 -41.16
N THR A 655 19.69 15.72 -40.04
CA THR A 655 21.08 15.37 -39.76
C THR A 655 21.23 13.86 -39.71
N SER A 656 21.91 13.28 -40.70
CA SER A 656 22.22 11.85 -40.69
C SER A 656 23.40 11.57 -39.76
N ILE A 657 23.21 10.67 -38.80
CA ILE A 657 24.28 10.15 -37.94
C ILE A 657 24.73 8.77 -38.43
N THR A 658 25.95 8.36 -38.09
CA THR A 658 26.42 6.98 -38.33
C THR A 658 26.69 6.31 -36.99
N VAL A 659 26.10 5.13 -36.81
CA VAL A 659 26.23 4.26 -35.63
C VAL A 659 26.73 2.88 -36.05
N THR A 660 27.14 2.06 -35.09
CA THR A 660 27.49 0.66 -35.30
C THR A 660 26.54 -0.22 -34.49
N VAL A 661 26.04 -1.33 -35.05
CA VAL A 661 25.15 -2.27 -34.35
C VAL A 661 25.67 -3.69 -34.46
N SER A 662 25.72 -4.42 -33.35
CA SER A 662 25.93 -5.87 -33.31
C SER A 662 24.85 -6.58 -32.51
N VAL A 663 24.64 -7.87 -32.83
CA VAL A 663 23.73 -8.75 -32.10
C VAL A 663 24.49 -9.99 -31.67
N ILE A 664 24.43 -10.33 -30.38
CA ILE A 664 24.98 -11.56 -29.79
C ILE A 664 23.80 -12.36 -29.27
N GLY A 665 23.59 -13.59 -29.72
CA GLY A 665 22.53 -14.44 -29.19
C GLY A 665 23.12 -15.66 -28.50
N ASP A 666 22.27 -16.65 -28.24
CA ASP A 666 22.70 -17.98 -27.78
C ASP A 666 21.93 -19.13 -28.46
N THR A 667 21.81 -20.28 -27.78
CA THR A 667 21.14 -21.50 -28.20
C THR A 667 20.32 -22.02 -27.03
N ALA A 668 19.03 -22.29 -27.26
CA ALA A 668 18.13 -22.75 -26.20
C ALA A 668 18.63 -24.06 -25.55
N HIS A 669 18.88 -24.01 -24.23
CA HIS A 669 19.33 -25.15 -23.42
C HIS A 669 18.60 -25.28 -22.06
N GLY A 670 17.73 -24.33 -21.68
CA GLY A 670 16.97 -24.36 -20.42
C GLY A 670 17.81 -23.97 -19.20
N ASP A 671 17.42 -24.38 -17.99
CA ASP A 671 18.08 -24.03 -16.71
C ASP A 671 19.52 -24.60 -16.53
N GLY A 672 20.15 -25.08 -17.59
CA GLY A 672 21.60 -25.31 -17.61
C GLY A 672 22.35 -23.99 -17.72
N LYS A 673 23.57 -23.91 -17.18
CA LYS A 673 24.47 -22.78 -17.48
C LYS A 673 25.07 -22.96 -18.88
N HIS A 674 25.18 -21.88 -19.66
CA HIS A 674 25.96 -21.88 -20.91
C HIS A 674 27.33 -22.55 -20.73
N THR A 675 27.71 -23.38 -21.71
CA THR A 675 29.00 -24.08 -21.75
C THR A 675 29.85 -23.67 -22.95
N GLY A 676 29.96 -22.37 -23.20
CA GLY A 676 30.75 -21.83 -24.29
C GLY A 676 30.96 -20.32 -24.25
N SER A 677 31.13 -19.74 -25.43
CA SER A 677 31.13 -18.30 -25.66
C SER A 677 29.90 -17.95 -26.50
N TYR A 678 29.14 -16.95 -26.07
CA TYR A 678 27.94 -16.49 -26.77
C TYR A 678 28.18 -16.21 -28.27
N PRO A 679 27.44 -16.85 -29.19
CA PRO A 679 27.60 -16.66 -30.63
C PRO A 679 27.17 -15.27 -31.10
N THR A 680 28.05 -14.58 -31.82
CA THR A 680 27.70 -13.35 -32.56
C THR A 680 26.73 -13.69 -33.69
N TRP A 681 25.46 -13.30 -33.53
CA TRP A 681 24.40 -13.48 -34.52
C TRP A 681 24.51 -12.47 -35.67
N ILE A 682 24.84 -11.21 -35.35
CA ILE A 682 25.13 -10.16 -36.34
C ILE A 682 26.42 -9.45 -35.94
N PHE A 683 27.47 -9.59 -36.78
CA PHE A 683 28.74 -8.88 -36.59
C PHE A 683 28.56 -7.36 -36.72
N PRO A 684 29.38 -6.52 -36.04
CA PRO A 684 29.22 -5.06 -36.03
C PRO A 684 29.04 -4.41 -37.42
N VAL A 685 27.80 -4.00 -37.74
CA VAL A 685 27.43 -3.33 -38.98
C VAL A 685 27.35 -1.82 -38.75
N LYS A 686 27.98 -1.01 -39.61
CA LYS A 686 27.79 0.44 -39.60
C LYS A 686 26.51 0.83 -40.33
N LYS A 687 25.64 1.58 -39.67
CA LYS A 687 24.37 2.08 -40.21
C LYS A 687 24.35 3.60 -40.19
N THR A 688 24.01 4.22 -41.32
CA THR A 688 23.68 5.65 -41.39
C THR A 688 22.18 5.81 -41.22
N VAL A 689 21.77 6.62 -40.25
CA VAL A 689 20.41 6.75 -39.71
C VAL A 689 20.07 8.22 -39.44
N SER A 690 18.82 8.54 -39.12
CA SER A 690 18.42 9.89 -38.70
C SER A 690 18.94 10.21 -37.30
N SER A 691 19.28 11.47 -37.01
CA SER A 691 19.59 11.95 -35.66
C SER A 691 18.45 11.77 -34.64
N ASN A 692 17.25 11.43 -35.11
CA ASN A 692 16.06 11.28 -34.29
C ASN A 692 15.75 9.79 -33.98
N ASP A 693 16.45 8.87 -34.65
CA ASP A 693 16.27 7.42 -34.53
C ASP A 693 16.78 6.92 -33.16
N THR A 694 16.22 5.81 -32.70
CA THR A 694 16.44 5.26 -31.35
C THR A 694 17.23 3.96 -31.43
N ALA A 695 17.78 3.49 -30.30
CA ALA A 695 18.46 2.19 -30.27
C ALA A 695 17.57 1.08 -30.86
N LEU A 696 16.28 1.06 -30.50
CA LEU A 696 15.31 0.08 -31.02
C LEU A 696 15.08 0.20 -32.54
N SER A 697 14.85 1.40 -33.07
CA SER A 697 14.54 1.54 -34.50
C SER A 697 15.72 1.14 -35.38
N VAL A 698 16.95 1.39 -34.93
CA VAL A 698 18.16 0.95 -35.63
C VAL A 698 18.40 -0.55 -35.44
N ILE A 699 18.22 -1.09 -34.22
CA ILE A 699 18.30 -2.54 -33.95
C ILE A 699 17.33 -3.31 -34.85
N MET A 700 16.06 -2.92 -34.91
CA MET A 700 15.03 -3.58 -35.73
C MET A 700 15.33 -3.48 -37.23
N THR A 701 15.89 -2.36 -37.68
CA THR A 701 16.39 -2.22 -39.05
C THR A 701 17.51 -3.23 -39.34
N VAL A 702 18.49 -3.35 -38.44
CA VAL A 702 19.63 -4.26 -38.62
C VAL A 702 19.24 -5.73 -38.50
N LEU A 703 18.30 -6.09 -37.62
CA LEU A 703 17.73 -7.44 -37.53
C LEU A 703 17.03 -7.82 -38.84
N SER A 704 16.10 -6.99 -39.32
CA SER A 704 15.31 -7.27 -40.53
C SER A 704 16.17 -7.35 -41.80
N GLU A 705 17.18 -6.49 -41.97
CA GLU A 705 18.12 -6.54 -43.10
C GLU A 705 19.00 -7.79 -43.11
N ASN A 706 19.20 -8.45 -41.97
CA ASN A 706 19.90 -9.73 -41.85
C ASN A 706 18.95 -10.94 -41.79
N GLY A 707 17.63 -10.73 -41.97
CA GLY A 707 16.62 -11.79 -41.99
C GLY A 707 16.17 -12.32 -40.62
N TYR A 708 16.47 -11.60 -39.53
CA TYR A 708 15.98 -11.87 -38.20
C TYR A 708 14.63 -11.15 -37.97
N THR A 709 13.77 -11.72 -37.11
CA THR A 709 12.52 -11.09 -36.64
C THR A 709 12.48 -11.05 -35.13
N ALA A 710 11.75 -10.11 -34.52
CA ALA A 710 11.69 -9.94 -33.07
C ALA A 710 10.27 -9.64 -32.55
N LYS A 711 10.03 -9.83 -31.25
CA LYS A 711 8.76 -9.56 -30.54
C LYS A 711 9.00 -8.86 -29.19
N GLY A 712 7.90 -8.46 -28.53
CA GLY A 712 7.90 -7.87 -27.18
C GLY A 712 8.49 -6.48 -27.15
N LEU A 713 7.92 -5.59 -27.99
CA LEU A 713 8.40 -4.22 -28.22
C LEU A 713 7.79 -3.21 -27.23
N ASP A 714 6.84 -3.67 -26.41
CA ASP A 714 6.13 -2.88 -25.41
C ASP A 714 7.11 -2.25 -24.43
N SER A 715 6.99 -0.93 -24.22
CA SER A 715 7.94 -0.13 -23.41
C SER A 715 9.43 -0.21 -23.83
N GLY A 716 9.72 -0.62 -25.07
CA GLY A 716 11.08 -0.54 -25.63
C GLY A 716 12.01 -1.69 -25.29
N TYR A 717 11.46 -2.82 -24.87
CA TYR A 717 12.18 -4.08 -24.70
C TYR A 717 12.23 -4.88 -26.03
N ILE A 718 12.83 -6.07 -26.00
CA ILE A 718 12.70 -7.10 -27.03
C ILE A 718 12.55 -8.44 -26.30
N SER A 719 11.34 -9.00 -26.19
CA SER A 719 11.16 -10.27 -25.47
C SER A 719 11.69 -11.50 -26.22
N SER A 720 11.80 -11.47 -27.55
CA SER A 720 12.38 -12.60 -28.30
C SER A 720 12.88 -12.22 -29.68
N ILE A 721 13.82 -13.01 -30.22
CA ILE A 721 14.34 -12.91 -31.58
C ILE A 721 14.39 -14.29 -32.22
N THR A 722 13.85 -14.39 -33.45
CA THR A 722 13.94 -15.54 -34.33
C THR A 722 15.00 -15.30 -35.41
N SER A 723 15.88 -16.28 -35.62
CA SER A 723 16.94 -16.25 -36.61
C SER A 723 16.48 -16.70 -38.01
N PRO A 724 17.25 -16.43 -39.09
CA PRO A 724 16.92 -16.86 -40.45
C PRO A 724 16.79 -18.39 -40.63
N SER A 725 17.29 -19.20 -39.68
CA SER A 725 17.13 -20.66 -39.66
C SER A 725 15.91 -21.14 -38.87
N GLY A 726 15.09 -20.23 -38.32
CA GLY A 726 13.88 -20.53 -37.55
C GLY A 726 14.11 -20.79 -36.05
N ILE A 727 15.34 -20.65 -35.56
CA ILE A 727 15.63 -20.79 -34.12
C ILE A 727 15.20 -19.50 -33.42
N THR A 728 14.33 -19.62 -32.42
CA THR A 728 13.90 -18.49 -31.58
C THR A 728 14.49 -18.63 -30.18
N ILE A 729 15.01 -17.55 -29.63
CA ILE A 729 15.31 -17.42 -28.20
C ILE A 729 14.70 -16.11 -27.67
N GLY A 730 14.23 -16.15 -26.44
CA GLY A 730 13.61 -15.00 -25.78
C GLY A 730 13.73 -15.08 -24.27
N GLU A 731 13.05 -14.18 -23.59
CA GLU A 731 12.90 -14.23 -22.15
C GLU A 731 12.51 -15.63 -21.67
N TYR A 732 13.11 -16.05 -20.55
CA TYR A 732 12.89 -17.33 -19.89
C TYR A 732 13.31 -18.59 -20.69
N THR A 733 13.89 -18.45 -21.90
CA THR A 733 14.29 -19.61 -22.74
C THR A 733 15.45 -20.43 -22.14
N ASN A 734 16.37 -19.77 -21.44
CA ASN A 734 17.49 -20.39 -20.70
C ASN A 734 17.32 -20.19 -19.17
N GLY A 735 16.08 -20.26 -18.68
CA GLY A 735 15.74 -20.17 -17.25
C GLY A 735 15.24 -18.79 -16.83
N LYS A 736 14.71 -18.69 -15.59
CA LYS A 736 13.85 -17.58 -15.11
C LYS A 736 14.42 -16.16 -15.20
N ASN A 737 15.74 -16.00 -15.36
CA ASN A 737 16.42 -14.71 -15.44
C ASN A 737 17.02 -14.45 -16.84
N SER A 738 16.74 -15.31 -17.82
CA SER A 738 17.26 -15.16 -19.19
C SER A 738 16.45 -14.17 -20.02
N GLY A 739 17.09 -13.43 -20.93
CA GLY A 739 16.45 -12.36 -21.71
C GLY A 739 17.38 -11.60 -22.66
N TRP A 740 16.85 -10.58 -23.33
CA TRP A 740 17.60 -9.72 -24.27
C TRP A 740 17.88 -8.34 -23.68
N LEU A 741 19.15 -7.99 -23.54
CA LEU A 741 19.63 -6.71 -23.03
C LEU A 741 20.31 -5.90 -24.14
N TYR A 742 20.58 -4.62 -23.86
CA TYR A 742 21.38 -3.79 -24.77
C TYR A 742 22.34 -2.87 -24.03
N THR A 743 23.49 -2.62 -24.66
CA THR A 743 24.43 -1.57 -24.29
C THR A 743 24.60 -0.57 -25.42
N VAL A 744 24.92 0.68 -25.06
CA VAL A 744 25.39 1.71 -26.00
C VAL A 744 26.73 2.23 -25.51
N ASN A 745 27.76 2.10 -26.34
CA ASN A 745 29.17 2.37 -26.00
C ASN A 745 29.61 1.58 -24.76
N GLU A 746 29.29 0.27 -24.73
CA GLU A 746 29.65 -0.67 -23.66
C GLU A 746 29.07 -0.32 -22.28
N LYS A 747 27.94 0.42 -22.25
CA LYS A 747 27.19 0.74 -21.03
C LYS A 747 25.70 0.45 -21.19
N SER A 748 25.09 -0.22 -20.21
CA SER A 748 23.65 -0.49 -20.16
C SER A 748 22.91 0.82 -19.83
N PRO A 749 22.03 1.34 -20.70
CA PRO A 749 21.34 2.59 -20.42
C PRO A 749 20.21 2.43 -19.40
N SER A 750 19.90 3.50 -18.66
CA SER A 750 18.80 3.54 -17.68
C SER A 750 17.41 3.77 -18.31
N VAL A 751 17.26 3.49 -19.61
CA VAL A 751 16.03 3.73 -20.40
C VAL A 751 15.82 2.62 -21.42
N GLY A 752 14.58 2.41 -21.87
CA GLY A 752 14.25 1.46 -22.94
C GLY A 752 14.94 1.77 -24.27
N MET A 753 15.10 0.74 -25.12
CA MET A 753 15.76 0.88 -26.43
C MET A 753 15.02 1.87 -27.34
N ASP A 754 13.71 2.00 -27.15
CA ASP A 754 12.82 2.93 -27.83
C ASP A 754 13.03 4.40 -27.46
N SER A 755 13.71 4.65 -26.34
CA SER A 755 13.82 5.96 -25.69
C SER A 755 15.24 6.51 -25.80
N TYR A 756 16.26 5.63 -25.88
CA TYR A 756 17.65 6.04 -26.08
C TYR A 756 17.85 6.74 -27.44
N LYS A 757 18.20 8.03 -27.41
CA LYS A 757 18.57 8.81 -28.61
C LYS A 757 20.04 8.66 -28.95
N LEU A 758 20.30 8.13 -30.13
CA LEU A 758 21.64 7.81 -30.61
C LEU A 758 22.41 9.06 -31.07
N LYS A 759 23.73 9.02 -30.89
CA LYS A 759 24.69 10.06 -31.28
C LYS A 759 25.61 9.53 -32.38
N ASN A 760 26.15 10.45 -33.19
CA ASN A 760 27.06 10.07 -34.27
C ASN A 760 28.36 9.49 -33.73
N GLY A 761 28.56 8.19 -33.93
CA GLY A 761 29.69 7.41 -33.42
C GLY A 761 29.26 6.23 -32.55
N ASP A 762 28.03 6.22 -32.02
CA ASP A 762 27.59 5.23 -31.02
C ASP A 762 27.70 3.78 -31.52
N ALA A 763 28.16 2.91 -30.62
CA ALA A 763 28.18 1.46 -30.79
C ALA A 763 27.07 0.82 -29.94
N VAL A 764 25.98 0.41 -30.58
CA VAL A 764 24.86 -0.31 -29.97
C VAL A 764 25.13 -1.80 -30.03
N LYS A 765 24.94 -2.53 -28.93
CA LYS A 765 25.03 -3.98 -28.90
C LYS A 765 23.79 -4.54 -28.22
N LEU A 766 23.05 -5.35 -28.96
CA LEU A 766 21.96 -6.17 -28.43
C LEU A 766 22.55 -7.55 -28.08
N TYR A 767 22.28 -8.07 -26.88
CA TYR A 767 22.81 -9.36 -26.46
C TYR A 767 21.80 -10.18 -25.66
N TYR A 768 21.87 -11.49 -25.82
CA TYR A 768 21.15 -12.45 -24.98
C TYR A 768 21.98 -12.79 -23.72
N THR A 769 21.30 -13.13 -22.64
CA THR A 769 21.86 -13.58 -21.36
C THR A 769 21.00 -14.71 -20.79
N ASP A 770 21.64 -15.68 -20.13
CA ASP A 770 21.00 -16.74 -19.34
C ASP A 770 20.51 -16.20 -17.97
N ASP A 771 21.22 -15.23 -17.40
CA ASP A 771 20.83 -14.57 -16.14
C ASP A 771 21.22 -13.09 -16.11
N TYR A 772 20.26 -12.19 -16.33
CA TYR A 772 20.49 -10.74 -16.30
C TYR A 772 20.96 -10.21 -14.94
N THR A 773 20.75 -10.96 -13.84
CA THR A 773 21.23 -10.61 -12.50
C THR A 773 22.70 -10.96 -12.29
N LEU A 774 23.27 -11.83 -13.13
CA LEU A 774 24.65 -12.32 -13.02
C LEU A 774 25.58 -11.90 -14.18
N GLU A 775 25.05 -11.69 -15.39
CA GLU A 775 25.87 -11.60 -16.62
C GLU A 775 25.88 -10.22 -17.32
N ASN A 776 25.71 -9.12 -16.58
CA ASN A 776 25.76 -7.76 -17.16
C ASN A 776 27.20 -7.32 -17.56
N GLU A 777 27.66 -7.90 -18.68
CA GLU A 777 28.84 -7.60 -19.50
C GLU A 777 30.26 -7.59 -18.86
N SER A 778 30.96 -8.72 -18.99
CA SER A 778 32.43 -8.71 -19.14
C SER A 778 33.01 -9.93 -19.92
N SER A 779 32.27 -10.49 -20.88
CA SER A 779 32.55 -11.86 -21.39
C SER A 779 32.25 -12.13 -22.89
N ALA A 780 32.82 -11.35 -23.83
CA ALA A 780 32.76 -11.67 -25.26
C ALA A 780 34.03 -11.29 -26.08
N GLY A 781 34.97 -12.23 -26.26
CA GLY A 781 36.03 -12.15 -27.29
C GLY A 781 37.48 -12.14 -26.77
N SER A 782 38.14 -13.30 -26.79
CA SER A 782 39.53 -13.48 -26.30
C SER A 782 40.59 -13.33 -27.39
N ASN A 783 41.77 -12.74 -27.07
CA ASN A 783 43.08 -13.44 -27.07
C ASN A 783 44.30 -12.52 -26.87
N GLY A 784 45.20 -12.92 -25.95
CA GLY A 784 46.64 -13.05 -26.26
C GLY A 784 47.62 -11.88 -26.02
N SER A 785 48.38 -11.98 -24.93
CA SER A 785 49.76 -11.44 -24.76
C SER A 785 49.98 -9.91 -24.81
N GLY A 786 49.97 -9.27 -23.64
CA GLY A 786 50.28 -7.83 -23.50
C GLY A 786 51.78 -7.49 -23.40
N ILE A 787 52.07 -6.25 -23.00
CA ILE A 787 53.33 -5.75 -22.40
C ILE A 787 53.01 -4.42 -21.69
N SER A 788 53.80 -4.07 -20.67
CA SER A 788 53.65 -2.84 -19.87
C SER A 788 53.98 -1.55 -20.63
N SER A 789 53.38 -0.41 -20.23
CA SER A 789 54.08 0.69 -19.53
C SER A 789 53.33 2.04 -19.52
N GLU A 790 53.18 2.65 -18.34
CA GLU A 790 53.22 4.11 -18.14
C GLU A 790 54.67 4.63 -18.39
N PRO A 791 54.94 5.95 -18.64
CA PRO A 791 54.22 7.14 -18.13
C PRO A 791 54.16 8.37 -19.08
N GLY A 792 53.65 9.52 -18.60
CA GLY A 792 53.97 10.83 -19.23
C GLY A 792 53.18 12.06 -18.76
N ILE A 793 53.83 12.97 -18.02
CA ILE A 793 53.32 14.32 -17.65
C ILE A 793 53.84 15.37 -18.65
N ILE A 794 53.09 16.47 -18.94
CA ILE A 794 53.61 17.87 -19.07
C ILE A 794 52.50 18.93 -19.30
N SER A 795 52.77 20.14 -18.80
CA SER A 795 51.95 21.33 -18.52
C SER A 795 51.29 22.13 -19.67
N SER A 796 50.26 22.92 -19.31
CA SER A 796 49.72 24.10 -20.02
C SER A 796 50.71 25.28 -20.15
N PRO A 797 50.35 26.36 -20.90
CA PRO A 797 50.34 27.70 -20.28
C PRO A 797 49.23 28.70 -20.75
N ASP A 798 48.45 29.15 -19.77
CA ASP A 798 47.95 30.52 -19.43
C ASP A 798 48.05 31.73 -20.39
N ILE A 799 47.00 32.59 -20.44
CA ILE A 799 46.98 34.04 -20.06
C ILE A 799 45.66 34.78 -20.41
N THR A 800 44.91 35.14 -19.35
CA THR A 800 43.96 36.25 -19.08
C THR A 800 43.22 37.05 -20.19
N ALA A 801 41.90 37.25 -20.02
CA ALA A 801 41.27 38.57 -19.71
C ALA A 801 39.74 38.45 -19.40
N SER A 802 39.19 39.36 -18.58
CA SER A 802 37.74 39.49 -18.25
C SER A 802 37.39 40.98 -18.06
N PRO A 803 36.12 41.41 -18.19
CA PRO A 803 35.29 41.53 -16.99
C PRO A 803 33.78 41.19 -17.14
N GLU A 804 33.21 40.76 -16.01
CA GLU A 804 31.83 41.00 -15.51
C GLU A 804 30.60 40.66 -16.37
N ALA A 805 29.98 39.52 -16.01
CA ALA A 805 28.54 39.43 -15.81
C ALA A 805 28.26 38.52 -14.59
N THR A 806 27.47 38.98 -13.62
CA THR A 806 26.96 38.20 -12.47
C THR A 806 25.66 38.83 -11.93
N PRO A 807 24.83 38.08 -11.17
CA PRO A 807 24.86 36.64 -10.94
C PRO A 807 23.63 35.91 -11.52
N ASP A 808 23.83 34.74 -12.12
CA ASP A 808 22.77 33.73 -12.21
C ASP A 808 22.44 33.19 -10.80
N LYS A 809 21.21 32.74 -10.61
CA LYS A 809 20.76 32.10 -9.37
C LYS A 809 20.96 30.57 -9.50
N PRO A 810 21.50 29.86 -8.49
CA PRO A 810 21.86 28.44 -8.67
C PRO A 810 20.66 27.53 -8.95
N THR A 811 20.86 26.55 -9.82
CA THR A 811 20.08 25.31 -9.82
C THR A 811 20.39 24.53 -8.54
N GLU A 812 19.35 24.19 -7.76
CA GLU A 812 19.52 23.32 -6.60
C GLU A 812 19.66 21.86 -7.06
N GLU A 813 20.76 21.20 -6.70
CA GLU A 813 20.94 19.78 -7.00
C GLU A 813 19.92 18.94 -6.22
N SER A 814 19.41 17.87 -6.85
CA SER A 814 18.47 16.92 -6.25
C SER A 814 18.89 16.44 -4.85
N PHE A 815 17.89 16.26 -3.99
CA PHE A 815 18.04 15.94 -2.57
C PHE A 815 17.83 14.43 -2.36
N ILE A 816 18.86 13.73 -1.88
CA ILE A 816 18.96 12.26 -2.00
C ILE A 816 18.01 11.53 -1.03
N TYR A 817 17.80 12.07 0.18
CA TYR A 817 16.88 11.51 1.19
C TYR A 817 16.17 12.62 1.96
N SER A 818 14.87 12.44 2.21
CA SER A 818 13.96 13.44 2.79
C SER A 818 14.36 13.94 4.18
N ASP A 819 15.10 13.14 4.94
CA ASP A 819 15.54 13.40 6.33
C ASP A 819 17.03 13.77 6.46
N VAL A 820 17.80 13.87 5.36
CA VAL A 820 19.25 14.17 5.39
C VAL A 820 19.56 15.51 4.72
N SER A 821 19.44 16.61 5.49
CA SER A 821 19.85 17.95 5.04
C SER A 821 21.27 17.98 4.44
N LYS A 822 21.52 18.86 3.45
CA LYS A 822 22.86 19.08 2.89
C LYS A 822 23.86 19.58 3.95
N ASP A 823 23.37 20.26 4.98
CA ASP A 823 24.14 20.72 6.15
C ASP A 823 24.29 19.64 7.24
N TYR A 824 23.64 18.47 7.11
CA TYR A 824 23.77 17.39 8.08
C TYR A 824 25.21 16.84 8.05
N TRP A 825 25.81 16.67 9.23
CA TRP A 825 27.24 16.41 9.35
C TRP A 825 27.72 15.14 8.62
N ALA A 826 26.84 14.16 8.40
CA ALA A 826 27.16 12.93 7.66
C ALA A 826 26.75 12.95 6.19
N TYR A 827 26.08 14.00 5.70
CA TYR A 827 25.48 14.08 4.35
C TYR A 827 26.43 13.60 3.24
N ARG A 828 27.68 14.09 3.24
CA ARG A 828 28.67 13.69 2.22
C ARG A 828 29.03 12.21 2.25
N TYR A 829 29.07 11.58 3.43
CA TYR A 829 29.38 10.16 3.57
C TYR A 829 28.19 9.29 3.15
N ILE A 830 26.98 9.70 3.54
CA ILE A 830 25.72 9.08 3.12
C ILE A 830 25.62 9.12 1.59
N LYS A 831 25.73 10.32 0.99
CA LYS A 831 25.74 10.54 -0.46
C LYS A 831 26.68 9.58 -1.20
N VAL A 832 27.95 9.52 -0.82
CA VAL A 832 28.95 8.67 -1.50
C VAL A 832 28.62 7.17 -1.39
N LEU A 833 28.13 6.69 -0.23
CA LEU A 833 27.75 5.28 -0.08
C LEU A 833 26.45 4.94 -0.84
N SER A 834 25.53 5.88 -0.97
CA SER A 834 24.26 5.68 -1.70
C SER A 834 24.44 5.78 -3.21
N GLU A 835 25.27 6.71 -3.70
CA GLU A 835 25.68 6.79 -5.11
C GLU A 835 26.41 5.52 -5.57
N LYS A 836 27.20 4.90 -4.67
CA LYS A 836 27.85 3.59 -4.90
C LYS A 836 26.94 2.39 -4.58
N LYS A 837 25.66 2.60 -4.20
CA LYS A 837 24.66 1.56 -3.82
C LYS A 837 25.06 0.62 -2.67
N ILE A 838 25.97 1.06 -1.80
CA ILE A 838 26.50 0.28 -0.68
C ILE A 838 25.58 0.38 0.55
N LEU A 839 25.14 1.60 0.88
CA LEU A 839 24.19 1.87 1.95
C LEU A 839 23.13 2.83 1.43
N LEU A 840 21.88 2.40 1.50
CA LEU A 840 20.71 3.09 0.97
C LEU A 840 19.73 3.42 2.11
N GLY A 841 18.89 4.42 1.88
CA GLY A 841 17.66 4.64 2.62
C GLY A 841 16.60 3.59 2.33
N ASP A 842 15.41 3.83 2.87
CA ASP A 842 14.21 3.01 2.69
C ASP A 842 13.38 3.44 1.46
N ASN A 843 12.25 2.75 1.28
CA ASN A 843 11.31 3.00 0.19
C ASN A 843 10.45 4.26 0.40
N ASP A 844 10.42 4.83 1.61
CA ASP A 844 9.77 6.12 1.92
C ASP A 844 10.65 7.31 1.48
N GLY A 845 11.87 7.04 1.01
CA GLY A 845 12.86 8.04 0.65
C GLY A 845 13.60 8.64 1.85
N ALA A 846 13.57 7.99 3.01
CA ALA A 846 14.30 8.40 4.21
C ALA A 846 15.57 7.54 4.43
N PHE A 847 16.63 8.12 4.96
CA PHE A 847 17.87 7.40 5.29
C PHE A 847 17.87 6.84 6.72
N ARG A 848 17.10 7.47 7.62
CA ARG A 848 17.06 7.27 9.07
C ARG A 848 18.46 7.39 9.70
N PRO A 849 19.14 8.55 9.58
CA PRO A 849 20.55 8.70 9.91
C PRO A 849 20.86 8.45 11.39
N GLU A 850 19.95 8.78 12.30
CA GLU A 850 20.14 8.56 13.76
C GLU A 850 19.66 7.18 14.24
N ALA A 851 19.09 6.33 13.36
CA ALA A 851 18.67 4.99 13.75
C ALA A 851 19.89 4.06 13.94
N PRO A 852 19.91 3.20 14.97
CA PRO A 852 20.99 2.24 15.19
C PRO A 852 21.00 1.15 14.11
N MET A 853 22.19 0.74 13.66
CA MET A 853 22.33 -0.32 12.65
C MET A 853 22.43 -1.71 13.30
N THR A 854 21.80 -2.71 12.70
CA THR A 854 21.93 -4.13 13.09
C THR A 854 23.25 -4.75 12.62
N ARG A 855 23.66 -5.85 13.27
CA ARG A 855 24.84 -6.63 12.88
C ARG A 855 24.69 -7.23 11.47
N ALA A 856 23.49 -7.66 11.12
CA ALA A 856 23.13 -8.13 9.78
C ALA A 856 23.29 -7.03 8.71
N GLU A 857 22.65 -5.86 8.88
CA GLU A 857 22.81 -4.73 7.96
C GLU A 857 24.28 -4.33 7.79
N PHE A 858 25.04 -4.23 8.88
CA PHE A 858 26.43 -3.82 8.81
C PHE A 858 27.29 -4.80 8.00
N VAL A 859 27.10 -6.11 8.19
CA VAL A 859 27.77 -7.12 7.38
C VAL A 859 27.33 -7.05 5.90
N SER A 860 26.05 -6.80 5.61
CA SER A 860 25.54 -6.58 4.26
C SER A 860 26.04 -5.29 3.59
N VAL A 861 26.50 -4.30 4.36
CA VAL A 861 27.22 -3.12 3.83
C VAL A 861 28.62 -3.54 3.34
N LEU A 862 29.31 -4.44 4.05
CA LEU A 862 30.65 -4.88 3.69
C LEU A 862 30.65 -5.87 2.52
N SER A 863 29.66 -6.76 2.41
CA SER A 863 29.53 -7.66 1.24
C SER A 863 29.29 -6.88 -0.05
N ARG A 864 28.50 -5.79 -0.01
CA ARG A 864 28.32 -4.89 -1.17
C ARG A 864 29.64 -4.21 -1.59
N ILE A 865 30.47 -3.80 -0.64
CA ILE A 865 31.81 -3.26 -0.94
C ILE A 865 32.68 -4.35 -1.57
N TRP A 866 32.70 -5.56 -1.00
CA TRP A 866 33.46 -6.68 -1.54
C TRP A 866 33.07 -7.02 -2.99
N ASN A 867 31.76 -7.11 -3.25
CA ASN A 867 31.22 -7.42 -4.57
C ASN A 867 31.55 -6.31 -5.58
N ALA A 868 31.52 -5.05 -5.17
CA ALA A 868 31.86 -3.90 -6.01
C ALA A 868 33.37 -3.80 -6.33
N GLU A 869 34.25 -4.08 -5.35
CA GLU A 869 35.71 -3.99 -5.53
C GLU A 869 36.30 -5.20 -6.28
N ASN A 870 35.73 -6.40 -6.08
CA ASN A 870 36.25 -7.64 -6.68
C ASN A 870 35.53 -8.04 -7.99
N ASN A 871 34.36 -7.45 -8.28
CA ASN A 871 33.46 -7.85 -9.37
C ASN A 871 33.14 -9.36 -9.36
N ILE A 872 32.99 -9.91 -8.16
CA ILE A 872 32.67 -11.31 -7.83
C ILE A 872 31.60 -11.26 -6.75
N GLN A 873 30.49 -11.97 -6.96
CA GLN A 873 29.50 -12.17 -5.89
C GLN A 873 30.09 -13.04 -4.79
N SER A 874 29.96 -12.59 -3.54
CA SER A 874 30.23 -13.36 -2.32
C SER A 874 29.68 -14.80 -2.40
N ASP A 875 30.57 -15.79 -2.43
CA ASP A 875 30.23 -17.21 -2.63
C ASP A 875 29.26 -17.76 -1.57
N GLU A 876 28.33 -18.62 -2.01
CA GLU A 876 27.50 -19.47 -1.14
C GLU A 876 28.36 -20.51 -0.41
N GLY A 877 28.82 -20.18 0.80
CA GLY A 877 29.56 -21.11 1.66
C GLY A 877 28.67 -22.24 2.19
N ASP A 878 29.06 -23.50 1.98
CA ASP A 878 28.27 -24.68 2.36
C ASP A 878 28.20 -24.96 3.89
N SER A 879 28.77 -24.09 4.73
CA SER A 879 28.91 -24.30 6.18
C SER A 879 28.29 -23.18 7.01
N LEU A 880 27.05 -23.40 7.47
CA LEU A 880 26.50 -22.64 8.59
C LEU A 880 27.36 -22.85 9.85
N ILE A 881 27.76 -21.74 10.47
CA ILE A 881 28.52 -21.73 11.73
C ILE A 881 27.67 -21.22 12.91
N PHE A 882 26.57 -20.52 12.64
CA PHE A 882 25.71 -19.90 13.65
C PHE A 882 24.32 -20.55 13.71
N ASN A 883 23.81 -20.73 14.93
CA ASN A 883 22.56 -21.44 15.21
C ASN A 883 21.30 -20.56 15.07
N ASP A 884 21.46 -19.25 14.95
CA ASP A 884 20.42 -18.20 14.94
C ASP A 884 20.35 -17.45 13.60
N VAL A 885 20.81 -18.11 12.52
CA VAL A 885 20.87 -17.58 11.15
C VAL A 885 20.36 -18.66 10.21
N ASN A 886 19.19 -18.47 9.60
CA ASN A 886 18.55 -19.48 8.75
C ASN A 886 18.86 -19.23 7.27
N LYS A 887 18.83 -20.29 6.45
CA LYS A 887 18.99 -20.18 4.98
C LYS A 887 17.93 -19.31 4.27
N SER A 888 16.83 -19.02 4.94
CA SER A 888 15.73 -18.16 4.46
C SER A 888 15.89 -16.69 4.82
N ASP A 889 16.83 -16.33 5.69
CA ASP A 889 16.98 -14.97 6.18
C ASP A 889 17.65 -14.10 5.10
N TRP A 890 17.18 -12.87 4.86
CA TRP A 890 17.71 -11.99 3.80
C TRP A 890 19.20 -11.66 3.96
N TYR A 891 19.73 -11.77 5.19
CA TYR A 891 21.14 -11.56 5.51
C TYR A 891 21.98 -12.84 5.40
N PHE A 892 21.40 -14.01 5.11
CA PHE A 892 22.05 -15.32 5.17
C PHE A 892 23.40 -15.34 4.46
N ASP A 893 23.43 -15.07 3.16
CA ASP A 893 24.66 -15.13 2.35
C ASP A 893 25.70 -14.11 2.81
N ASN A 894 25.26 -12.93 3.25
CA ASN A 894 26.15 -11.87 3.73
C ASN A 894 26.84 -12.28 5.03
N VAL A 895 26.10 -12.85 5.98
CA VAL A 895 26.62 -13.36 7.27
C VAL A 895 27.50 -14.59 7.04
N ASN A 896 27.08 -15.50 6.18
CA ASN A 896 27.82 -16.68 5.79
C ASN A 896 29.17 -16.32 5.14
N TRP A 897 29.18 -15.41 4.16
CA TRP A 897 30.39 -14.86 3.54
C TRP A 897 31.33 -14.22 4.56
N ALA A 898 30.81 -13.35 5.44
CA ALA A 898 31.63 -12.68 6.44
C ALA A 898 32.22 -13.66 7.48
N SER A 899 31.51 -14.76 7.78
CA SER A 899 32.01 -15.83 8.64
C SER A 899 33.06 -16.68 7.94
N ALA A 900 32.84 -17.07 6.68
CA ALA A 900 33.79 -17.84 5.88
C ALA A 900 35.12 -17.09 5.67
N ASN A 901 35.05 -15.75 5.62
CA ASN A 901 36.21 -14.86 5.51
C ASN A 901 36.79 -14.41 6.88
N GLY A 902 36.28 -14.91 8.01
CA GLY A 902 36.81 -14.60 9.35
C GLY A 902 36.59 -13.16 9.83
N LEU A 903 35.76 -12.37 9.13
CA LEU A 903 35.38 -11.02 9.55
C LEU A 903 34.61 -11.08 10.87
N ILE A 904 33.70 -12.06 11.00
CA ILE A 904 32.88 -12.32 12.19
C ILE A 904 33.12 -13.75 12.72
N ASN A 905 33.05 -13.91 14.05
CA ASN A 905 33.26 -15.20 14.74
C ASN A 905 32.06 -15.65 15.58
N GLY A 906 30.98 -14.84 15.64
CA GLY A 906 29.87 -15.05 16.56
C GLY A 906 30.23 -14.88 18.04
N PHE A 907 29.36 -15.37 18.92
CA PHE A 907 29.50 -15.43 20.38
C PHE A 907 29.81 -16.86 20.84
N GLU A 908 30.27 -17.04 22.10
CA GLU A 908 30.71 -18.33 22.64
C GLU A 908 29.65 -19.45 22.63
N ASN A 909 28.37 -19.11 22.52
CA ASN A 909 27.25 -20.03 22.40
C ASN A 909 26.88 -20.42 20.95
N GLY A 910 27.64 -19.96 19.96
CA GLY A 910 27.39 -20.26 18.54
C GLY A 910 26.29 -19.42 17.90
N GLU A 911 26.06 -18.20 18.41
CA GLU A 911 25.12 -17.21 17.84
C GLU A 911 25.88 -16.12 17.08
N PHE A 912 25.28 -15.55 16.03
CA PHE A 912 25.72 -14.30 15.42
C PHE A 912 25.02 -13.07 16.01
N ARG A 913 23.75 -13.24 16.41
CA ARG A 913 22.75 -12.23 16.79
C ARG A 913 22.50 -11.20 15.67
N PRO A 914 21.96 -11.62 14.52
CA PRO A 914 21.82 -10.76 13.34
C PRO A 914 21.06 -9.45 13.61
N ASN A 915 19.95 -9.55 14.35
CA ASN A 915 19.04 -8.43 14.63
C ASN A 915 19.46 -7.58 15.84
N ASN A 916 20.54 -7.96 16.57
CA ASN A 916 21.09 -7.07 17.59
C ASN A 916 21.76 -5.88 16.91
N PHE A 917 21.60 -4.69 17.49
CA PHE A 917 22.38 -3.51 17.08
C PHE A 917 23.87 -3.73 17.31
N ILE A 918 24.70 -3.17 16.44
CA ILE A 918 26.15 -3.36 16.48
C ILE A 918 26.84 -2.28 17.32
N THR A 919 27.75 -2.70 18.21
CA THR A 919 28.52 -1.79 19.06
C THR A 919 29.65 -1.13 18.28
N ARG A 920 30.07 0.05 18.75
CA ARG A 920 31.13 0.84 18.12
C ARG A 920 32.50 0.14 18.16
N GLU A 921 32.78 -0.68 19.17
CA GLU A 921 34.01 -1.48 19.20
C GLU A 921 33.99 -2.68 18.22
N ASP A 922 32.83 -3.33 18.01
CA ASP A 922 32.68 -4.41 17.02
C ASP A 922 32.85 -3.90 15.59
N ILE A 923 32.29 -2.73 15.26
CA ILE A 923 32.51 -2.08 13.95
C ILE A 923 34.01 -1.89 13.70
N CYS A 924 34.76 -1.38 14.68
CA CYS A 924 36.21 -1.20 14.54
C CYS A 924 36.93 -2.51 14.20
N VAL A 925 36.60 -3.59 14.90
CA VAL A 925 37.22 -4.92 14.69
C VAL A 925 36.90 -5.49 13.31
N ILE A 926 35.64 -5.38 12.87
CA ILE A 926 35.23 -5.93 11.58
C ILE A 926 35.77 -5.07 10.42
N LEU A 927 35.80 -3.74 10.54
CA LEU A 927 36.40 -2.85 9.53
C LEU A 927 37.91 -3.08 9.36
N ASP A 928 38.66 -3.26 10.45
CA ASP A 928 40.11 -3.51 10.42
C ASP A 928 40.42 -4.85 9.74
N ARG A 929 39.68 -5.93 10.08
CA ARG A 929 39.76 -7.23 9.40
C ARG A 929 39.40 -7.15 7.92
N PHE A 930 38.32 -6.44 7.58
CA PHE A 930 37.85 -6.33 6.20
C PHE A 930 38.81 -5.50 5.34
N TYR A 931 39.43 -4.46 5.92
CA TYR A 931 40.51 -3.72 5.27
C TYR A 931 41.76 -4.59 5.03
N GLU A 932 42.16 -5.41 6.01
CA GLU A 932 43.28 -6.35 5.85
C GLU A 932 43.01 -7.40 4.77
N MET A 933 41.79 -7.94 4.73
CA MET A 933 41.34 -8.88 3.71
C MET A 933 41.31 -8.27 2.30
N LEU A 934 40.78 -7.05 2.16
CA LEU A 934 40.60 -6.39 0.87
C LEU A 934 41.91 -5.86 0.27
N TYR A 935 42.85 -5.39 1.10
CA TYR A 935 44.09 -4.75 0.65
C TYR A 935 45.39 -5.51 1.00
N GLY A 936 45.29 -6.67 1.63
CA GLY A 936 46.44 -7.51 2.01
C GLY A 936 47.40 -6.88 3.01
N LYS A 937 46.92 -5.91 3.81
CA LYS A 937 47.69 -5.12 4.77
C LYS A 937 46.76 -4.61 5.88
N SER A 938 47.20 -4.62 7.14
CA SER A 938 46.44 -3.98 8.21
C SER A 938 46.25 -2.48 7.96
N LEU A 939 45.16 -1.93 8.51
CA LEU A 939 44.79 -0.51 8.42
C LEU A 939 45.74 0.41 9.21
N GLY A 940 46.43 -0.16 10.21
CA GLY A 940 47.47 0.51 10.98
C GLY A 940 48.77 -0.31 11.06
N THR A 941 49.64 0.07 11.99
CA THR A 941 50.83 -0.71 12.38
C THR A 941 50.76 -1.06 13.87
N GLU A 942 51.64 -1.91 14.39
CA GLU A 942 51.75 -2.15 15.85
C GLU A 942 52.08 -0.85 16.59
N SER A 943 51.03 -0.15 17.01
CA SER A 943 51.13 1.23 17.48
C SER A 943 51.40 1.31 18.97
N GLU A 944 52.43 2.08 19.35
CA GLU A 944 52.68 2.49 20.73
C GLU A 944 51.65 3.52 21.25
N MET A 945 50.65 3.93 20.45
CA MET A 945 49.54 4.79 20.87
C MET A 945 48.91 4.29 22.18
N ASN A 946 48.87 5.17 23.18
CA ASN A 946 48.19 4.93 24.43
C ASN A 946 46.73 5.41 24.33
N LEU A 947 45.79 4.48 24.29
CA LEU A 947 44.36 4.80 24.16
C LEU A 947 43.82 5.68 25.30
N ALA A 948 44.49 5.75 26.46
CA ALA A 948 44.08 6.65 27.56
C ALA A 948 44.30 8.15 27.27
N ASP A 949 45.28 8.46 26.42
CA ASP A 949 45.59 9.83 26.01
C ASP A 949 44.61 10.30 24.93
N GLU A 950 44.09 9.38 24.12
CA GLU A 950 43.07 9.65 23.10
C GLU A 950 41.62 9.60 23.63
N PHE A 951 41.30 8.62 24.49
CA PHE A 951 39.93 8.33 24.94
C PHE A 951 39.82 8.26 26.46
N SER A 952 38.81 8.93 27.03
CA SER A 952 38.55 8.99 28.47
C SER A 952 38.02 7.67 29.07
N ASP A 953 37.35 6.89 28.22
CA ASP A 953 36.66 5.63 28.51
C ASP A 953 37.42 4.40 27.94
N TYR A 954 38.70 4.56 27.60
CA TYR A 954 39.55 3.50 27.00
C TYR A 954 39.62 2.18 27.79
N ILE A 955 39.25 2.22 29.07
CA ILE A 955 39.22 1.07 29.96
C ILE A 955 38.00 0.16 29.72
N GLU A 956 36.92 0.71 29.14
CA GLU A 956 35.69 0.01 28.76
C GLU A 956 35.79 -0.69 27.39
N ILE A 957 36.78 -0.35 26.58
CA ILE A 957 37.09 -1.06 25.33
C ILE A 957 37.54 -2.49 25.71
N ASP A 958 37.01 -3.52 25.08
CA ASP A 958 37.43 -4.89 25.36
C ASP A 958 38.79 -5.23 24.75
N GLY A 959 39.47 -6.21 25.36
CA GLY A 959 40.84 -6.60 24.98
C GLY A 959 41.00 -7.00 23.50
N TYR A 960 39.95 -7.54 22.88
CA TYR A 960 39.96 -7.92 21.46
C TYR A 960 39.87 -6.71 20.51
N ALA A 961 39.25 -5.60 20.94
CA ALA A 961 39.01 -4.43 20.09
C ALA A 961 40.13 -3.38 20.14
N LYS A 962 40.99 -3.40 21.17
CA LYS A 962 41.98 -2.32 21.42
C LYS A 962 42.94 -2.06 20.25
N ASN A 963 43.37 -3.08 19.51
CA ASN A 963 44.27 -2.87 18.38
C ASN A 963 43.54 -2.21 17.20
N SER A 964 42.37 -2.73 16.81
CA SER A 964 41.57 -2.16 15.73
C SER A 964 41.10 -0.73 16.04
N VAL A 965 40.75 -0.43 17.31
CA VAL A 965 40.47 0.95 17.76
C VAL A 965 41.70 1.87 17.60
N LYS A 966 42.93 1.40 17.84
CA LYS A 966 44.13 2.18 17.49
C LYS A 966 44.25 2.39 15.98
N HIS A 967 44.11 1.34 15.18
CA HIS A 967 44.28 1.42 13.72
C HIS A 967 43.30 2.41 13.08
N LEU A 968 42.00 2.34 13.41
CA LEU A 968 41.00 3.28 12.90
C LEU A 968 41.21 4.71 13.40
N LYS A 969 41.82 4.89 14.59
CA LYS A 969 42.16 6.20 15.16
C LYS A 969 43.38 6.81 14.46
N GLU A 970 44.43 6.03 14.21
CA GLU A 970 45.60 6.44 13.42
C GLU A 970 45.25 6.76 11.97
N ALA A 971 44.36 5.97 11.36
CA ALA A 971 43.83 6.23 10.02
C ALA A 971 42.93 7.49 9.96
N GLY A 972 42.57 8.08 11.10
CA GLY A 972 41.71 9.26 11.22
C GLY A 972 40.21 9.00 10.99
N ILE A 973 39.81 7.72 10.93
CA ILE A 973 38.43 7.28 10.67
C ILE A 973 37.56 7.55 11.91
N ILE A 974 38.04 7.15 13.09
CA ILE A 974 37.44 7.52 14.37
C ILE A 974 38.26 8.61 15.05
N ASN A 975 37.58 9.53 15.72
CA ASN A 975 38.23 10.61 16.49
C ASN A 975 37.72 10.73 17.94
N GLY A 976 36.65 10.01 18.29
CA GLY A 976 35.91 10.17 19.54
C GLY A 976 34.72 11.11 19.40
N MET A 977 33.94 11.18 20.48
CA MET A 977 32.77 12.02 20.69
C MET A 977 33.14 13.15 21.68
N GLU A 978 32.14 13.89 22.17
CA GLU A 978 32.34 14.92 23.20
C GLU A 978 33.07 14.35 24.45
N GLY A 979 33.89 15.18 25.09
CA GLY A 979 34.65 14.80 26.28
C GLY A 979 35.82 13.83 26.05
N ARG A 980 36.13 13.45 24.79
CA ARG A 980 36.99 12.32 24.42
C ARG A 980 36.41 10.94 24.74
N ARG A 981 35.08 10.74 24.75
CA ARG A 981 34.52 9.38 24.80
C ARG A 981 34.67 8.67 23.46
N PHE A 982 35.00 7.39 23.48
CA PHE A 982 34.85 6.49 22.33
C PHE A 982 33.47 5.81 22.32
N ALA A 983 32.89 5.56 23.50
CA ALA A 983 31.64 4.84 23.75
C ALA A 983 31.64 3.41 23.18
N PRO A 984 32.55 2.51 23.63
CA PRO A 984 32.76 1.20 23.02
C PRO A 984 31.53 0.29 23.00
N LYS A 985 30.70 0.34 24.05
CA LYS A 985 29.51 -0.50 24.24
C LYS A 985 28.23 0.11 23.66
N GLU A 986 28.27 1.32 23.14
CA GLU A 986 27.09 1.98 22.58
C GLU A 986 26.88 1.57 21.12
N ASN A 987 25.61 1.49 20.71
CA ASN A 987 25.22 1.13 19.36
C ASN A 987 25.50 2.29 18.40
N ALA A 988 26.08 2.02 17.23
CA ALA A 988 26.34 3.08 16.26
C ALA A 988 25.09 3.42 15.43
N ALA A 989 24.86 4.71 15.22
CA ALA A 989 23.84 5.19 14.28
C ALA A 989 24.26 4.99 12.82
N ARG A 990 23.29 4.88 11.90
CA ARG A 990 23.53 4.72 10.45
C ARG A 990 24.41 5.85 9.86
N SER A 991 24.33 7.06 10.40
CA SER A 991 25.22 8.21 10.10
C SER A 991 26.68 7.98 10.49
N GLU A 992 26.93 7.38 11.66
CA GLU A 992 28.27 7.06 12.16
C GLU A 992 28.90 5.92 11.38
N VAL A 993 28.13 4.85 11.13
CA VAL A 993 28.54 3.76 10.23
C VAL A 993 28.90 4.32 8.85
N SER A 994 28.06 5.20 8.30
CA SER A 994 28.30 5.82 6.99
C SER A 994 29.66 6.52 6.95
N LYS A 995 29.97 7.34 7.96
CA LYS A 995 31.27 8.02 8.09
C LYS A 995 32.43 7.03 8.24
N MET A 996 32.31 6.03 9.13
CA MET A 996 33.39 5.08 9.39
C MET A 996 33.73 4.25 8.15
N THR A 997 32.71 3.69 7.50
CA THR A 997 32.86 2.89 6.26
C THR A 997 33.39 3.75 5.11
N ALA A 998 32.82 4.93 4.87
CA ALA A 998 33.23 5.79 3.76
C ALA A 998 34.68 6.32 3.92
N LEU A 999 35.12 6.64 5.14
CA LEU A 999 36.52 7.04 5.41
C LEU A 999 37.51 5.85 5.37
N CYS A 1000 37.04 4.61 5.47
CA CYS A 1000 37.87 3.41 5.38
C CYS A 1000 38.18 3.04 3.92
N PHE A 1001 37.16 3.05 3.05
CA PHE A 1001 37.26 2.52 1.68
C PHE A 1001 37.23 3.59 0.58
N PHE A 1002 36.59 4.75 0.81
CA PHE A 1002 36.40 5.80 -0.21
C PHE A 1002 37.02 7.13 0.19
N LYS A 1003 38.13 7.08 0.95
CA LYS A 1003 38.77 8.25 1.56
C LYS A 1003 39.12 9.36 0.56
N ASP A 1004 39.49 8.99 -0.67
CA ASP A 1004 39.88 9.94 -1.71
C ASP A 1004 38.71 10.76 -2.30
N GLU A 1005 37.47 10.29 -2.16
CA GLU A 1005 36.25 11.07 -2.47
C GLU A 1005 36.07 12.28 -1.52
N PHE A 1006 36.83 12.34 -0.42
CA PHE A 1006 36.73 13.36 0.63
C PHE A 1006 37.99 14.22 0.79
N ASN A 1007 38.99 14.05 -0.08
CA ASN A 1007 40.31 14.69 -0.03
C ASN A 1007 40.44 15.93 -0.96
N ASN A 1008 39.37 16.33 -1.66
CA ASN A 1008 39.30 17.52 -2.53
C ASN A 1008 38.35 18.59 -1.94
#